data_AF-A0A934F417-F1
#
_entry.id   AF-A0A934F417-F1
#
_cell.length_a   1.000
_cell.length_b   1.000
_cell.length_c   1.000
_cell.angle_alpha   90.00
_cell.angle_beta   90.00
_cell.angle_gamma   90.00
#
_symmetry.space_group_name_H-M   'P 1'
#
loop_
_entity.id
_entity.type
_entity.pdbx_description
1 polymer ?
#
loop_
_entity_poly.entity_id
_entity_poly.type
_entity_poly.pdbx_seq_one_letter_code
_entity_poly.pdbx_strand_id
1 'polypeptide(L)'
;MPSAENTGLLRALVRGWVKVYYPRIEVTGGELIPRTGPVLLAANHPNSLIDPVLLGIAAGRPVRLMAKAPLFDIPVFGAALRAAGMVPAYRGTDDSRQVTRNLESLAAAARQLREGVVMGIFPEGRSHDAPQLALVRSGAARLAMAAVQQGAPGLQVVPVGINYERKERFRTAVWIKVGRPIHAENWLRQHGGDEHRAMRALTQELDARLRHCVVHLNDAAWEPLLGDVEALLPPPPGVRGWLGRVRAGATLATLHRRKRAADAINHFQQADPERAAAAARRVAAHAAALREAGVAADARVLAWRGPALAAVMLRDGLGMALAAIGCLPGLLHHLLPYALVRLVAGRLEGSGRMVVALTRLGLSLPIYAAWYAFVWWRLSLYFLPWVAWTWVLAMPLAGVLALAWIRGLRRTAPLWWAEARLLRDRRRAETLRQEHAAVGRLLEQFASEAKLPLAASAPRSTGVVYRPPLWSSALLGGVAAAVVLALGAWLLRDRPIEFLRQEAPALSEERPGELAERMEADERAVVAVIGGLAELEARFRRFEAALALGERSYYRPEDDDEIRRMLVSFLSYRSALLRTVWHYQRHDELTGERERLRALLLHYASAAVAYDYAARFVLAFDGKANAIRKLNEAEPRWDLAAGTYDTIRANLGHVAHRRWLEAGWANYHATVTRWQACGLYADEPHATLHRAIVVAGENTARLAERLLHYKFATAAADLEKFARGGWYRASSVVSTLIGDTRIRAPRQGTALITPELLATVRPRLQPGDIVIERRNWYLSNAFLPGYWPHSALYIGTVAELRALGLDRDPRVARHLEALGRPDAAGHPRVILEAVSEGVVFSSVEHSIGEADSVAVLRPRLTLEQRREVLARAFSHAGKPYDFDFDFFSGDKLVCTELVYRACGSFLDFPLVPILGRQTLPALEIVRHWASPVGAPQLEFVAFLDGDERSGTCVARGPEALRETLTRPALTWRQ
;
A
#
# COMPACT_ATOMS: atom_id res chain seq x y z
N MET A 1 9.18 -24.74 4.15
CA MET A 1 10.33 -23.86 3.83
C MET A 1 10.18 -23.38 2.39
N PRO A 2 10.42 -22.10 2.05
CA PRO A 2 10.54 -21.74 0.64
C PRO A 2 11.72 -22.52 0.05
N SER A 3 11.57 -23.03 -1.18
CA SER A 3 12.65 -23.73 -1.88
C SER A 3 13.93 -22.86 -1.93
N ALA A 4 15.10 -23.50 -1.91
CA ALA A 4 16.40 -22.81 -2.01
C ALA A 4 16.47 -21.87 -3.24
N GLU A 5 15.70 -22.19 -4.28
CA GLU A 5 15.50 -21.42 -5.51
C GLU A 5 14.82 -20.06 -5.29
N ASN A 6 13.71 -20.00 -4.53
CA ASN A 6 13.01 -18.75 -4.21
C ASN A 6 13.89 -17.78 -3.41
N THR A 7 14.74 -18.33 -2.53
CA THR A 7 15.72 -17.55 -1.76
C THR A 7 16.87 -17.05 -2.63
N GLY A 8 17.22 -17.78 -3.70
CA GLY A 8 18.20 -17.37 -4.71
C GLY A 8 17.74 -16.16 -5.52
N LEU A 9 16.51 -16.21 -6.04
CA LEU A 9 15.93 -15.14 -6.84
C LEU A 9 15.78 -13.83 -6.05
N LEU A 10 15.24 -13.91 -4.83
CA LEU A 10 15.09 -12.73 -3.95
C LEU A 10 16.44 -12.07 -3.67
N ARG A 11 17.47 -12.87 -3.35
CA ARG A 11 18.85 -12.35 -3.13
C ARG A 11 19.42 -11.72 -4.40
N ALA A 12 19.18 -12.30 -5.57
CA ALA A 12 19.62 -11.73 -6.84
C ALA A 12 18.94 -10.39 -7.13
N LEU A 13 17.63 -10.28 -6.90
CA LEU A 13 16.87 -9.05 -7.05
C LEU A 13 17.37 -7.96 -6.08
N VAL A 14 17.46 -8.24 -4.79
CA VAL A 14 17.93 -7.27 -3.77
C VAL A 14 19.36 -6.81 -4.06
N ARG A 15 20.26 -7.72 -4.46
CA ARG A 15 21.62 -7.36 -4.90
C ARG A 15 21.60 -6.49 -6.16
N GLY A 16 20.71 -6.78 -7.11
CA GLY A 16 20.50 -5.96 -8.30
C GLY A 16 20.06 -4.54 -7.94
N TRP A 17 19.09 -4.41 -7.03
CA TRP A 17 18.60 -3.14 -6.51
C TRP A 17 19.70 -2.30 -5.84
N VAL A 18 20.48 -2.90 -4.93
CA VAL A 18 21.59 -2.23 -4.27
C VAL A 18 22.66 -1.80 -5.28
N LYS A 19 22.92 -2.58 -6.34
CA LYS A 19 23.84 -2.19 -7.43
C LYS A 19 23.28 -1.07 -8.32
N VAL A 20 21.97 -0.94 -8.46
CA VAL A 20 21.35 0.20 -9.17
C VAL A 20 21.48 1.47 -8.34
N TYR A 21 21.25 1.36 -7.03
CA TYR A 21 21.37 2.49 -6.10
C TYR A 21 22.83 2.93 -5.90
N TYR A 22 23.73 1.98 -5.65
CA TYR A 22 25.17 2.17 -5.55
C TYR A 22 25.84 1.49 -6.74
N PRO A 23 25.97 2.19 -7.90
CA PRO A 23 26.56 1.64 -9.12
C PRO A 23 28.06 1.34 -8.99
N ARG A 24 28.67 1.64 -7.82
CA ARG A 24 30.07 1.39 -7.53
C ARG A 24 30.21 0.91 -6.10
N ILE A 25 30.60 -0.35 -5.96
CA ILE A 25 30.95 -0.98 -4.70
C ILE A 25 32.37 -1.51 -4.88
N GLU A 26 33.33 -0.95 -4.15
CA GLU A 26 34.71 -1.44 -4.12
C GLU A 26 34.92 -2.26 -2.85
N VAL A 27 35.56 -3.42 -2.97
CA VAL A 27 35.93 -4.26 -1.84
C VAL A 27 37.46 -4.40 -1.81
N THR A 28 38.10 -3.82 -0.81
CA THR A 28 39.54 -3.96 -0.56
C THR A 28 39.75 -5.01 0.53
N GLY A 29 40.68 -5.96 0.32
CA GLY A 29 40.95 -7.02 1.29
C GLY A 29 39.93 -8.17 1.26
N GLY A 30 39.09 -8.28 0.21
CA GLY A 30 38.07 -9.31 0.12
C GLY A 30 38.61 -10.75 0.14
N GLU A 31 39.87 -10.93 -0.27
CA GLU A 31 40.65 -12.17 -0.18
C GLU A 31 40.94 -12.60 1.27
N LEU A 32 40.86 -11.69 2.24
CA LEU A 32 41.03 -11.98 3.66
C LEU A 32 39.79 -12.68 4.27
N ILE A 33 38.67 -12.72 3.55
CA ILE A 33 37.46 -13.44 3.97
C ILE A 33 37.59 -14.91 3.52
N PRO A 34 37.62 -15.88 4.45
CA PRO A 34 37.70 -17.29 4.10
C PRO A 34 36.54 -17.74 3.19
N ARG A 35 36.89 -18.46 2.12
CA ARG A 35 35.93 -19.01 1.16
C ARG A 35 35.16 -20.22 1.70
N THR A 36 35.75 -20.93 2.65
CA THR A 36 35.19 -22.10 3.33
C THR A 36 35.30 -21.95 4.84
N GLY A 37 34.58 -22.79 5.59
CA GLY A 37 34.60 -22.78 7.05
C GLY A 37 33.83 -21.63 7.72
N PRO A 38 33.82 -21.60 9.05
CA PRO A 38 33.05 -20.65 9.86
C PRO A 38 33.67 -19.25 9.89
N VAL A 39 32.84 -18.23 9.64
CA VAL A 39 33.28 -16.83 9.58
C VAL A 39 32.28 -15.94 10.32
N LEU A 40 32.78 -15.12 11.25
CA LEU A 40 32.02 -14.06 11.91
C LEU A 40 32.48 -12.69 11.37
N LEU A 41 31.65 -12.06 10.54
CA LEU A 41 31.87 -10.71 10.05
C LEU A 41 31.40 -9.70 11.10
N ALA A 42 32.32 -8.91 11.64
CA ALA A 42 32.02 -7.79 12.52
C ALA A 42 32.11 -6.49 11.71
N ALA A 43 31.03 -5.73 11.58
CA ALA A 43 31.00 -4.54 10.74
C ALA A 43 30.37 -3.32 11.41
N ASN A 44 30.75 -2.11 10.98
CA ASN A 44 30.05 -0.88 11.38
C ASN A 44 28.62 -0.85 10.77
N HIS A 45 27.72 -0.05 11.36
CA HIS A 45 26.30 -0.06 10.96
C HIS A 45 25.73 1.31 10.49
N PRO A 46 26.34 1.95 9.48
CA PRO A 46 25.96 3.29 9.06
C PRO A 46 24.65 3.36 8.25
N ASN A 47 24.13 2.26 7.71
CA ASN A 47 22.95 2.26 6.83
C ASN A 47 22.08 0.99 6.97
N SER A 48 21.66 0.70 8.21
CA SER A 48 20.61 -0.25 8.63
C SER A 48 20.29 -1.38 7.65
N LEU A 49 19.40 -1.18 6.68
CA LEU A 49 18.92 -2.24 5.79
C LEU A 49 19.86 -2.58 4.63
N ILE A 50 20.75 -1.67 4.22
CA ILE A 50 21.65 -1.84 3.09
C ILE A 50 22.94 -2.55 3.53
N ASP A 51 23.44 -2.28 4.74
CA ASP A 51 24.66 -2.88 5.27
C ASP A 51 24.66 -4.43 5.20
N PRO A 52 23.57 -5.14 5.60
CA PRO A 52 23.41 -6.58 5.37
C PRO A 52 23.72 -7.07 3.97
N VAL A 53 23.22 -6.36 2.96
CA VAL A 53 23.36 -6.73 1.55
C VAL A 53 24.80 -6.53 1.10
N LEU A 54 25.44 -5.45 1.56
CA LEU A 54 26.84 -5.16 1.27
C LEU A 54 27.79 -6.19 1.89
N LEU A 55 27.54 -6.66 3.11
CA LEU A 55 28.29 -7.77 3.70
C LEU A 55 28.15 -9.04 2.86
N GLY A 56 26.93 -9.34 2.40
CA GLY A 56 26.68 -10.46 1.48
C GLY A 56 27.35 -10.30 0.11
N ILE A 57 27.64 -9.07 -0.34
CA ILE A 57 28.41 -8.81 -1.57
C ILE A 57 29.91 -8.99 -1.30
N ALA A 58 30.43 -8.44 -0.20
CA ALA A 58 31.83 -8.52 0.17
C ALA A 58 32.28 -9.96 0.46
N ALA A 59 31.46 -10.74 1.19
CA ALA A 59 31.78 -12.11 1.55
C ALA A 59 31.79 -13.08 0.35
N GLY A 60 31.04 -12.77 -0.72
CA GLY A 60 30.80 -13.70 -1.83
C GLY A 60 30.03 -14.98 -1.42
N ARG A 61 29.58 -15.06 -0.16
CA ARG A 61 28.83 -16.17 0.44
C ARG A 61 27.52 -15.63 1.03
N PRO A 62 26.47 -16.46 1.21
CA PRO A 62 25.29 -16.07 1.97
C PRO A 62 25.67 -15.71 3.40
N VAL A 63 25.37 -14.48 3.83
CA VAL A 63 25.61 -14.01 5.21
C VAL A 63 24.29 -14.00 5.96
N ARG A 64 24.26 -14.66 7.12
CA ARG A 64 23.11 -14.62 8.05
C ARG A 64 23.41 -13.60 9.15
N LEU A 65 22.42 -12.81 9.53
CA LEU A 65 22.61 -11.68 10.43
C LEU A 65 21.71 -11.78 11.65
N MET A 66 22.14 -11.13 12.71
CA MET A 66 21.29 -10.87 13.87
C MET A 66 20.51 -9.56 13.65
N ALA A 67 19.17 -9.62 13.64
CA ALA A 67 18.29 -8.48 13.36
C ALA A 67 17.31 -8.20 14.52
N LYS A 68 16.84 -6.96 14.68
CA LYS A 68 16.00 -6.55 15.83
C LYS A 68 14.73 -7.42 15.92
N ALA A 69 14.44 -7.99 17.10
CA ALA A 69 13.34 -8.94 17.27
C ALA A 69 11.96 -8.45 16.75
N PRO A 70 11.50 -7.20 16.97
CA PRO A 70 10.22 -6.74 16.45
C PRO A 70 10.09 -6.75 14.92
N LEU A 71 11.20 -6.79 14.18
CA LEU A 71 11.15 -6.92 12.72
C LEU A 71 10.65 -8.29 12.27
N PHE A 72 10.74 -9.30 13.14
CA PHE A 72 10.27 -10.67 12.88
C PHE A 72 8.75 -10.80 13.07
N ASP A 73 8.11 -9.83 13.72
CA ASP A 73 6.66 -9.80 13.97
C ASP A 73 5.89 -9.11 12.84
N ILE A 74 6.59 -8.39 11.95
CA ILE A 74 5.99 -7.73 10.78
C ILE A 74 5.55 -8.80 9.76
N PRO A 75 4.27 -8.85 9.35
CA PRO A 75 3.78 -9.80 8.35
C PRO A 75 4.56 -9.67 7.02
N VAL A 76 4.81 -10.79 6.35
CA VAL A 76 5.64 -10.91 5.12
C VAL A 76 7.12 -10.61 5.33
N PHE A 77 7.49 -9.47 5.92
CA PHE A 77 8.88 -9.09 6.17
C PHE A 77 9.56 -10.03 7.15
N GLY A 78 8.93 -10.35 8.28
CA GLY A 78 9.43 -11.32 9.26
C GLY A 78 9.55 -12.74 8.68
N ALA A 79 8.63 -13.13 7.79
CA ALA A 79 8.73 -14.41 7.07
C ALA A 79 9.94 -14.44 6.12
N ALA A 80 10.23 -13.33 5.43
CA ALA A 80 11.41 -13.20 4.58
C ALA A 80 12.73 -13.23 5.38
N LEU A 81 12.77 -12.58 6.56
CA LEU A 81 13.94 -12.63 7.46
C LEU A 81 14.20 -14.05 7.97
N ARG A 82 13.16 -14.79 8.38
CA ARG A 82 13.25 -16.21 8.76
C ARG A 82 13.71 -17.08 7.60
N ALA A 83 13.17 -16.87 6.40
CA ALA A 83 13.59 -17.57 5.18
C ALA A 83 15.06 -17.30 4.81
N ALA A 84 15.56 -16.09 5.08
CA ALA A 84 16.96 -15.73 4.89
C ALA A 84 17.89 -16.31 5.97
N GLY A 85 17.36 -17.00 6.98
CA GLY A 85 18.12 -17.58 8.09
C GLY A 85 18.59 -16.57 9.13
N MET A 86 17.98 -15.37 9.18
CA MET A 86 18.36 -14.36 10.17
C MET A 86 17.90 -14.74 11.58
N VAL A 87 18.68 -14.34 12.58
CA VAL A 87 18.44 -14.65 14.00
C VAL A 87 17.90 -13.40 14.71
N PRO A 88 16.79 -13.47 15.47
CA PRO A 88 16.27 -12.32 16.21
C PRO A 88 17.23 -11.92 17.34
N ALA A 89 17.49 -10.63 17.49
CA ALA A 89 18.34 -10.06 18.53
C ALA A 89 17.49 -9.26 19.53
N TYR A 90 17.57 -9.64 20.80
CA TYR A 90 16.88 -9.02 21.93
C TYR A 90 17.85 -8.14 22.74
N ARG A 91 17.38 -7.02 23.30
CA ARG A 91 18.22 -6.06 24.05
C ARG A 91 17.77 -5.97 25.50
N GLY A 92 18.69 -6.11 26.44
CA GLY A 92 18.38 -6.03 27.88
C GLY A 92 17.93 -4.65 28.38
N THR A 93 18.12 -3.58 27.59
CA THR A 93 17.59 -2.24 27.92
C THR A 93 16.10 -2.11 27.67
N ASP A 94 15.50 -3.01 26.90
CA ASP A 94 14.13 -2.87 26.42
C ASP A 94 13.14 -3.64 27.34
N ASP A 95 13.60 -4.67 28.06
CA ASP A 95 12.86 -5.44 29.09
C ASP A 95 13.83 -6.40 29.83
N SER A 96 13.78 -6.47 31.16
CA SER A 96 14.62 -7.37 31.98
C SER A 96 14.30 -8.86 31.77
N ARG A 97 13.09 -9.20 31.28
CA ARG A 97 12.70 -10.58 30.89
C ARG A 97 13.34 -11.04 29.57
N GLN A 98 13.98 -10.16 28.82
CA GLN A 98 14.59 -10.48 27.52
C GLN A 98 16.04 -10.97 27.60
N VAL A 99 16.64 -11.05 28.78
CA VAL A 99 18.02 -11.54 28.97
C VAL A 99 18.15 -13.01 28.55
N THR A 100 17.20 -13.86 28.95
CA THR A 100 17.19 -15.29 28.59
C THR A 100 17.04 -15.48 27.08
N ARG A 101 16.12 -14.74 26.44
CA ARG A 101 15.92 -14.78 24.98
C ARG A 101 17.15 -14.31 24.20
N ASN A 102 17.90 -13.34 24.72
CA ASN A 102 19.15 -12.89 24.09
C ASN A 102 20.24 -14.00 24.15
N LEU A 103 20.34 -14.74 25.25
CA LEU A 103 21.26 -15.88 25.37
C LEU A 103 20.87 -17.01 24.40
N GLU A 104 19.57 -17.31 24.26
CA GLU A 104 19.07 -18.27 23.27
C GLU A 104 19.42 -17.87 21.84
N SER A 105 19.25 -16.58 21.49
CA SER A 105 19.63 -16.04 20.19
C SER A 105 21.14 -16.14 19.91
N LEU A 106 21.98 -15.86 20.91
CA LEU A 106 23.43 -16.01 20.78
C LEU A 106 23.83 -17.49 20.62
N ALA A 107 23.20 -18.40 21.38
CA ALA A 107 23.43 -19.83 21.24
C ALA A 107 22.99 -20.35 19.86
N ALA A 108 21.86 -19.85 19.32
CA ALA A 108 21.42 -20.18 17.97
C ALA A 108 22.40 -19.69 16.90
N ALA A 109 22.92 -18.47 17.04
CA ALA A 109 23.95 -17.93 16.15
C ALA A 109 25.28 -18.73 16.22
N ALA A 110 25.69 -19.15 17.42
CA ALA A 110 26.87 -19.98 17.64
C ALA A 110 26.74 -21.36 16.98
N ARG A 111 25.56 -21.99 17.04
CA ARG A 111 25.28 -23.24 16.33
C ARG A 111 25.43 -23.08 14.81
N GLN A 112 24.93 -21.98 14.25
CA GLN A 112 25.09 -21.72 12.81
C GLN A 112 26.55 -21.51 12.42
N LEU A 113 27.35 -20.83 13.26
CA LEU A 113 28.79 -20.75 13.05
C LEU A 113 29.43 -22.15 13.05
N ARG A 114 29.08 -23.01 14.00
CA ARG A 114 29.58 -24.40 14.03
C ARG A 114 29.28 -25.19 12.76
N GLU A 115 28.12 -24.95 12.14
CA GLU A 115 27.73 -25.55 10.86
C GLU A 115 28.49 -24.96 9.63
N GLY A 116 29.47 -24.08 9.84
CA GLY A 116 30.27 -23.48 8.78
C GLY A 116 29.59 -22.30 8.06
N VAL A 117 28.52 -21.76 8.63
CA VAL A 117 27.79 -20.60 8.06
C VAL A 117 28.55 -19.31 8.31
N VAL A 118 28.42 -18.34 7.40
CA VAL A 118 28.94 -16.97 7.59
C VAL A 118 27.90 -16.17 8.36
N MET A 119 28.24 -15.79 9.59
CA MET A 119 27.42 -14.89 10.41
C MET A 119 27.93 -13.45 10.30
N GLY A 120 27.02 -12.49 10.33
CA GLY A 120 27.32 -11.07 10.44
C GLY A 120 26.77 -10.48 11.74
N ILE A 121 27.52 -9.58 12.35
CA ILE A 121 27.12 -8.83 13.54
C ILE A 121 27.60 -7.37 13.44
N PHE A 122 26.79 -6.46 13.97
CA PHE A 122 27.08 -5.03 14.07
C PHE A 122 27.38 -4.68 15.53
N PRO A 123 28.65 -4.70 15.98
CA PRO A 123 28.98 -4.63 17.41
C PRO A 123 28.73 -3.26 18.05
N GLU A 124 28.40 -2.22 17.30
CA GLU A 124 27.95 -0.91 17.81
C GLU A 124 26.59 -0.99 18.53
N GLY A 125 25.78 -2.00 18.21
CA GLY A 125 24.48 -2.24 18.84
C GLY A 125 23.39 -1.22 18.50
N ARG A 126 23.67 -0.19 17.69
CA ARG A 126 22.72 0.81 17.16
C ARG A 126 23.18 1.24 15.76
N SER A 127 22.25 1.51 14.84
CA SER A 127 22.57 2.24 13.61
C SER A 127 22.64 3.73 13.94
N HIS A 128 23.67 4.44 13.48
CA HIS A 128 23.79 5.88 13.69
C HIS A 128 24.19 6.62 12.40
N ASP A 129 23.92 7.93 12.37
CA ASP A 129 24.21 8.78 11.23
C ASP A 129 25.62 9.39 11.24
N ALA A 130 26.36 9.28 12.34
CA ALA A 130 27.73 9.77 12.45
C ALA A 130 28.69 8.97 11.54
N PRO A 131 29.68 9.61 10.88
CA PRO A 131 30.68 8.95 10.06
C PRO A 131 31.71 8.14 10.87
N GLN A 132 31.79 8.38 12.18
CA GLN A 132 32.76 7.76 13.09
C GLN A 132 32.21 6.45 13.66
N LEU A 133 33.09 5.48 13.93
CA LEU A 133 32.74 4.25 14.63
C LEU A 133 32.19 4.55 16.04
N ALA A 134 30.98 4.08 16.35
CA ALA A 134 30.49 4.08 17.73
C ALA A 134 31.20 3.02 18.59
N LEU A 135 31.04 3.12 19.91
CA LEU A 135 31.63 2.17 20.86
C LEU A 135 31.28 0.72 20.50
N VAL A 136 32.30 -0.08 20.21
CA VAL A 136 32.21 -1.51 19.95
C VAL A 136 31.88 -2.25 21.26
N ARG A 137 30.72 -2.90 21.30
CA ARG A 137 30.24 -3.68 22.45
C ARG A 137 30.73 -5.12 22.37
N SER A 138 30.67 -5.83 23.50
CA SER A 138 31.16 -7.21 23.65
C SER A 138 30.37 -8.28 22.89
N GLY A 139 29.27 -7.94 22.19
CA GLY A 139 28.39 -8.92 21.55
C GLY A 139 29.08 -9.81 20.50
N ALA A 140 29.98 -9.24 19.68
CA ALA A 140 30.74 -10.00 18.70
C ALA A 140 31.75 -10.96 19.36
N ALA A 141 32.45 -10.49 20.41
CA ALA A 141 33.38 -11.31 21.15
C ALA A 141 32.67 -12.44 21.93
N ARG A 142 31.51 -12.16 22.53
CA ARG A 142 30.65 -13.17 23.19
C ARG A 142 30.22 -14.26 22.22
N LEU A 143 29.75 -13.88 21.02
CA LEU A 143 29.35 -14.86 20.01
C LEU A 143 30.54 -15.69 19.52
N ALA A 144 31.71 -15.09 19.35
CA ALA A 144 32.92 -15.81 18.97
C ALA A 144 33.34 -16.83 20.02
N MET A 145 33.37 -16.45 21.31
CA MET A 145 33.73 -17.37 22.39
C MET A 145 32.68 -18.49 22.57
N ALA A 146 31.39 -18.17 22.50
CA ALA A 146 30.32 -19.16 22.56
C ALA A 146 30.40 -20.17 21.40
N ALA A 147 30.76 -19.71 20.20
CA ALA A 147 30.96 -20.60 19.04
C ALA A 147 32.20 -21.51 19.21
N VAL A 148 33.31 -21.00 19.77
CA VAL A 148 34.49 -21.80 20.11
C VAL A 148 34.14 -22.89 21.13
N GLN A 149 33.39 -22.57 22.19
CA GLN A 149 32.93 -23.55 23.18
C GLN A 149 32.02 -24.63 22.59
N GLN A 150 31.18 -24.26 21.62
CA GLN A 150 30.34 -25.22 20.92
C GLN A 150 31.09 -26.06 19.88
N GLY A 151 32.41 -25.87 19.74
CA GLY A 151 33.26 -26.61 18.83
C GLY A 151 33.11 -26.16 17.38
N ALA A 152 33.14 -24.86 17.10
CA ALA A 152 33.22 -24.32 15.73
C ALA A 152 34.68 -24.23 15.25
N PRO A 153 35.22 -25.27 14.58
CA PRO A 153 36.65 -25.38 14.29
C PRO A 153 37.12 -24.26 13.34
N GLY A 154 38.20 -23.58 13.70
CA GLY A 154 38.87 -22.62 12.80
C GLY A 154 38.12 -21.31 12.56
N LEU A 155 37.21 -20.92 13.47
CA LEU A 155 36.43 -19.68 13.39
C LEU A 155 37.32 -18.45 13.17
N GLN A 156 37.07 -17.74 12.07
CA GLN A 156 37.69 -16.46 11.76
C GLN A 156 36.73 -15.31 12.07
N VAL A 157 37.14 -14.41 12.96
CA VAL A 157 36.45 -13.14 13.21
C VAL A 157 37.07 -12.07 12.31
N VAL A 158 36.28 -11.51 11.40
CA VAL A 158 36.76 -10.61 10.35
C VAL A 158 36.16 -9.21 10.53
N PRO A 159 36.97 -8.18 10.82
CA PRO A 159 36.51 -6.80 10.87
C PRO A 159 36.26 -6.26 9.46
N VAL A 160 35.11 -5.62 9.23
CA VAL A 160 34.70 -5.08 7.94
C VAL A 160 34.20 -3.64 8.09
N GLY A 161 34.87 -2.70 7.44
CA GLY A 161 34.46 -1.29 7.41
C GLY A 161 33.68 -0.96 6.14
N ILE A 162 32.43 -0.53 6.31
CA ILE A 162 31.53 -0.03 5.26
C ILE A 162 31.59 1.50 5.25
N ASN A 163 32.13 2.07 4.17
CA ASN A 163 32.31 3.51 4.01
C ASN A 163 31.46 4.02 2.84
N TYR A 164 30.48 4.87 3.14
CA TYR A 164 29.60 5.47 2.13
C TYR A 164 30.14 6.84 1.71
N GLU A 165 30.12 7.13 0.40
CA GLU A 165 30.39 8.50 -0.09
C GLU A 165 29.28 9.44 0.41
N ARG A 166 28.03 9.10 0.09
CA ARG A 166 26.82 9.77 0.56
C ARG A 166 25.68 8.76 0.57
N LYS A 167 25.34 8.23 1.74
CA LYS A 167 24.37 7.14 1.89
C LYS A 167 22.95 7.53 1.46
N GLU A 168 22.59 8.80 1.60
CA GLU A 168 21.28 9.38 1.30
C GLU A 168 21.07 9.75 -0.18
N ARG A 169 22.14 9.70 -0.99
CA ARG A 169 22.11 10.13 -2.40
C ARG A 169 22.14 8.91 -3.31
N PHE A 170 21.15 8.83 -4.19
CA PHE A 170 21.12 7.84 -5.27
C PHE A 170 22.38 7.93 -6.14
N ARG A 171 22.89 6.81 -6.64
CA ARG A 171 24.05 6.74 -7.55
C ARG A 171 25.34 7.32 -6.99
N THR A 172 25.68 6.96 -5.77
CA THR A 172 26.97 7.27 -5.12
C THR A 172 27.78 5.98 -4.91
N ALA A 173 29.01 6.11 -4.43
CA ALA A 173 29.90 4.97 -4.22
C ALA A 173 29.89 4.45 -2.78
N VAL A 174 30.22 3.16 -2.66
CA VAL A 174 30.49 2.48 -1.39
C VAL A 174 31.88 1.84 -1.46
N TRP A 175 32.68 2.02 -0.42
CA TRP A 175 33.96 1.35 -0.24
C TRP A 175 33.90 0.44 1.00
N ILE A 176 34.15 -0.84 0.79
CA ILE A 176 34.22 -1.85 1.83
C ILE A 176 35.69 -2.22 2.04
N LYS A 177 36.23 -1.95 3.22
CA LYS A 177 37.59 -2.34 3.60
C LYS A 177 37.51 -3.50 4.60
N VAL A 178 38.09 -4.63 4.22
CA VAL A 178 38.20 -5.82 5.07
C VAL A 178 39.54 -5.76 5.80
N GLY A 179 39.50 -5.91 7.13
CA GLY A 179 40.70 -5.99 7.96
C GLY A 179 41.18 -7.42 8.16
N ARG A 180 42.36 -7.55 8.77
CA ARG A 180 42.98 -8.87 9.01
C ARG A 180 42.08 -9.73 9.91
N PRO A 181 41.87 -11.01 9.58
CA PRO A 181 41.05 -11.91 10.39
C PRO A 181 41.73 -12.25 11.72
N ILE A 182 40.92 -12.61 12.72
CA ILE A 182 41.35 -13.09 14.03
C ILE A 182 40.89 -14.54 14.16
N HIS A 183 41.83 -15.46 14.36
CA HIS A 183 41.49 -16.86 14.62
C HIS A 183 41.05 -17.02 16.08
N ALA A 184 39.77 -17.33 16.31
CA ALA A 184 39.16 -17.26 17.63
C ALA A 184 39.77 -18.25 18.64
N GLU A 185 40.07 -19.48 18.24
CA GLU A 185 40.71 -20.47 19.14
C GLU A 185 42.14 -20.09 19.52
N ASN A 186 42.95 -19.64 18.55
CA ASN A 186 44.30 -19.12 18.83
C ASN A 186 44.24 -17.94 19.78
N TRP A 187 43.26 -17.06 19.60
CA TRP A 187 43.04 -15.92 20.50
C TRP A 187 42.75 -16.39 21.93
N LEU A 188 41.86 -17.37 22.12
CA LEU A 188 41.56 -17.93 23.43
C LEU A 188 42.80 -18.56 24.08
N ARG A 189 43.61 -19.33 23.32
CA ARG A 189 44.87 -19.91 23.81
C ARG A 189 45.88 -18.86 24.25
N GLN A 190 46.06 -17.79 23.47
CA GLN A 190 46.99 -16.70 23.79
C GLN A 190 46.62 -15.95 25.08
N HIS A 191 45.36 -16.03 25.51
CA HIS A 191 44.88 -15.40 26.74
C HIS A 191 44.75 -16.41 27.90
N GLY A 192 45.47 -17.54 27.83
CA GLY A 192 45.54 -18.54 28.90
C GLY A 192 44.27 -19.39 29.04
N GLY A 193 43.41 -19.44 28.02
CA GLY A 193 42.14 -20.18 28.07
C GLY A 193 41.04 -19.50 28.88
N ASP A 194 41.30 -18.35 29.50
CA ASP A 194 40.29 -17.55 30.22
C ASP A 194 39.36 -16.84 29.22
N GLU A 195 38.12 -17.30 29.17
CA GLU A 195 37.08 -16.77 28.27
C GLU A 195 36.80 -15.29 28.51
N HIS A 196 36.69 -14.86 29.77
CA HIS A 196 36.36 -13.48 30.11
C HIS A 196 37.49 -12.53 29.73
N ARG A 197 38.74 -12.93 29.98
CA ARG A 197 39.92 -12.17 29.56
C ARG A 197 40.02 -12.12 28.04
N ALA A 198 39.87 -13.26 27.36
CA ALA A 198 39.91 -13.35 25.89
C ALA A 198 38.82 -12.49 25.24
N MET A 199 37.60 -12.50 25.78
CA MET A 199 36.47 -11.70 25.30
C MET A 199 36.73 -10.19 25.42
N ARG A 200 37.23 -9.72 26.57
CA ARG A 200 37.53 -8.29 26.77
C ARG A 200 38.63 -7.83 25.80
N ALA A 201 39.71 -8.59 25.70
CA ALA A 201 40.81 -8.30 24.78
C ALA A 201 40.35 -8.35 23.32
N LEU A 202 39.52 -9.33 22.94
CA LEU A 202 38.98 -9.45 21.59
C LEU A 202 38.08 -8.26 21.23
N THR A 203 37.31 -7.75 22.19
CA THR A 203 36.46 -6.57 21.98
C THR A 203 37.32 -5.33 21.67
N GLN A 204 38.40 -5.13 22.43
CA GLN A 204 39.35 -4.01 22.21
C GLN A 204 40.11 -4.16 20.88
N GLU A 205 40.55 -5.37 20.55
CA GLU A 205 41.25 -5.65 19.28
C GLU A 205 40.31 -5.43 18.08
N LEU A 206 39.06 -5.88 18.17
CA LEU A 206 38.06 -5.64 17.14
C LEU A 206 37.76 -4.15 16.96
N ASP A 207 37.68 -3.39 18.05
CA ASP A 207 37.53 -1.94 18.01
C ASP A 207 38.70 -1.27 17.26
N ALA A 208 39.93 -1.60 17.61
CA ALA A 208 41.13 -1.08 16.96
C ALA A 208 41.17 -1.43 15.45
N ARG A 209 40.89 -2.69 15.09
CA ARG A 209 40.87 -3.12 13.68
C ARG A 209 39.73 -2.49 12.89
N LEU A 210 38.55 -2.32 13.48
CA LEU A 210 37.41 -1.66 12.84
C LEU A 210 37.68 -0.18 12.58
N ARG A 211 38.27 0.56 13.53
CA ARG A 211 38.70 1.95 13.33
C ARG A 211 39.66 2.10 12.15
N HIS A 212 40.53 1.12 11.91
CA HIS A 212 41.40 1.13 10.74
C HIS A 212 40.67 0.85 9.41
N CYS A 213 39.51 0.20 9.47
CA CYS A 213 38.68 -0.14 8.29
C CYS A 213 37.69 0.97 7.90
N VAL A 214 37.36 1.89 8.81
CA VAL A 214 36.39 2.99 8.58
C VAL A 214 37.06 4.36 8.63
N VAL A 215 36.46 5.38 8.02
CA VAL A 215 36.91 6.78 8.20
C VAL A 215 36.64 7.22 9.64
N HIS A 216 37.65 7.13 10.50
CA HIS A 216 37.55 7.41 11.94
C HIS A 216 38.48 8.55 12.35
N LEU A 217 37.97 9.46 13.18
CA LEU A 217 38.76 10.43 13.93
C LEU A 217 38.74 10.01 15.41
N ASN A 218 39.90 10.08 16.07
CA ASN A 218 40.02 9.78 17.50
C ASN A 218 39.24 10.78 18.36
N ASP A 219 39.16 12.03 17.89
CA ASP A 219 38.38 13.11 18.49
C ASP A 219 37.41 13.72 17.47
N ALA A 220 36.12 13.67 17.80
CA ALA A 220 35.05 14.15 16.94
C ALA A 220 35.10 15.67 16.69
N ALA A 221 35.77 16.44 17.55
CA ALA A 221 35.92 17.88 17.40
C ALA A 221 36.66 18.28 16.10
N TRP A 222 37.41 17.34 15.52
CA TRP A 222 38.19 17.55 14.30
C TRP A 222 37.40 17.27 13.01
N GLU A 223 36.14 16.84 13.10
CA GLU A 223 35.28 16.56 11.94
C GLU A 223 35.10 17.77 11.00
N PRO A 224 34.91 19.02 11.49
CA PRO A 224 34.84 20.20 10.63
C PRO A 224 36.15 20.40 9.83
N LEU A 225 37.30 20.20 10.49
CA LEU A 225 38.60 20.31 9.83
C LEU A 225 38.77 19.25 8.75
N LEU A 226 38.36 17.99 9.00
CA LEU A 226 38.40 16.94 7.98
C LEU A 226 37.58 17.33 6.73
N GLY A 227 36.45 18.02 6.93
CA GLY A 227 35.66 18.61 5.85
C GLY A 227 36.40 19.71 5.07
N ASP A 228 37.04 20.64 5.78
CA ASP A 228 37.82 21.73 5.17
C ASP A 228 39.05 21.19 4.40
N VAL A 229 39.77 20.22 4.98
CA VAL A 229 40.89 19.53 4.32
C VAL A 229 40.43 18.79 3.08
N GLU A 230 39.32 18.05 3.13
CA GLU A 230 38.76 17.37 1.95
C GLU A 230 38.42 18.37 0.83
N ALA A 231 37.85 19.53 1.18
CA ALA A 231 37.47 20.55 0.22
C ALA A 231 38.68 21.23 -0.43
N LEU A 232 39.79 21.38 0.31
CA LEU A 232 41.03 22.01 -0.17
C LEU A 232 41.91 21.05 -0.97
N LEU A 233 41.71 19.73 -0.85
CA LEU A 233 42.46 18.77 -1.64
C LEU A 233 42.04 18.83 -3.13
N PRO A 234 42.99 18.86 -4.08
CA PRO A 234 42.66 18.88 -5.49
C PRO A 234 41.85 17.63 -5.90
N PRO A 235 40.89 17.76 -6.83
CA PRO A 235 40.13 16.61 -7.30
C PRO A 235 41.06 15.56 -7.93
N PRO A 236 40.71 14.25 -7.86
CA PRO A 236 41.57 13.20 -8.38
C PRO A 236 41.87 13.40 -9.88
N PRO A 237 43.02 12.90 -10.37
CA PRO A 237 43.32 12.88 -11.80
C PRO A 237 42.17 12.22 -12.59
N GLY A 238 41.60 12.93 -13.56
CA GLY A 238 40.49 12.45 -14.41
C GLY A 238 39.09 13.03 -14.12
N VAL A 239 38.96 14.05 -13.26
CA VAL A 239 37.67 14.69 -12.87
C VAL A 239 37.44 16.08 -13.49
N ARG A 240 38.15 16.44 -14.57
CA ARG A 240 38.22 17.84 -15.04
C ARG A 240 37.18 18.29 -16.10
N GLY A 241 35.95 17.74 -16.11
CA GLY A 241 34.91 18.19 -17.06
C GLY A 241 33.47 18.09 -16.53
N TRP A 242 32.60 19.01 -16.95
CA TRP A 242 31.18 19.09 -16.56
C TRP A 242 30.35 17.86 -16.97
N LEU A 243 30.69 17.25 -18.10
CA LEU A 243 30.08 16.00 -18.59
C LEU A 243 30.36 14.84 -17.66
N GLY A 244 31.28 15.02 -16.69
CA GLY A 244 31.46 14.09 -15.60
C GLY A 244 31.51 12.66 -16.12
N ARG A 245 32.35 12.39 -17.13
CA ARG A 245 33.00 11.07 -17.15
C ARG A 245 33.87 11.02 -15.90
N VAL A 246 33.20 10.89 -14.76
CA VAL A 246 33.75 10.35 -13.54
C VAL A 246 34.22 8.98 -14.00
N ARG A 247 35.46 8.89 -14.48
CA ARG A 247 36.16 7.61 -14.63
C ARG A 247 35.86 6.84 -13.35
N ALA A 248 35.58 5.55 -13.48
CA ALA A 248 35.04 4.72 -12.41
C ALA A 248 35.75 4.90 -11.04
N GLY A 249 37.04 5.27 -11.05
CA GLY A 249 37.86 5.52 -9.86
C GLY A 249 37.75 6.89 -9.18
N ALA A 250 37.10 7.90 -9.75
CA ALA A 250 37.17 9.27 -9.20
C ALA A 250 36.40 9.51 -7.88
N THR A 251 35.25 8.87 -7.68
CA THR A 251 34.46 8.97 -6.42
C THR A 251 35.03 8.10 -5.31
N LEU A 252 35.49 6.89 -5.63
CA LEU A 252 36.19 6.02 -4.69
C LEU A 252 37.52 6.63 -4.23
N ALA A 253 38.25 7.30 -5.13
CA ALA A 253 39.45 8.06 -4.77
C ALA A 253 39.18 9.14 -3.72
N THR A 254 37.98 9.74 -3.69
CA THR A 254 37.60 10.69 -2.64
C THR A 254 37.46 10.03 -1.28
N LEU A 255 36.82 8.86 -1.19
CA LEU A 255 36.72 8.09 0.06
C LEU A 255 38.08 7.65 0.60
N HIS A 256 38.94 7.12 -0.27
CA HIS A 256 40.31 6.75 0.08
C HIS A 256 41.13 7.94 0.57
N ARG A 257 40.98 9.12 -0.07
CA ARG A 257 41.62 10.36 0.39
C ARG A 257 41.10 10.82 1.74
N ARG A 258 39.78 10.82 1.94
CA ARG A 258 39.16 11.20 3.21
C ARG A 258 39.67 10.32 4.35
N LYS A 259 39.82 9.00 4.12
CA LYS A 259 40.45 8.09 5.09
C LYS A 259 41.90 8.49 5.41
N ARG A 260 42.73 8.76 4.39
CA ARG A 260 44.12 9.17 4.59
C ARG A 260 44.24 10.51 5.33
N ALA A 261 43.35 11.46 5.04
CA ALA A 261 43.29 12.73 5.75
C ALA A 261 42.93 12.52 7.23
N ALA A 262 41.93 11.68 7.52
CA ALA A 262 41.58 11.32 8.89
C ALA A 262 42.74 10.63 9.63
N ASP A 263 43.43 9.70 8.96
CA ASP A 263 44.60 9.02 9.52
C ASP A 263 45.77 9.98 9.79
N ALA A 264 46.01 10.93 8.90
CA ALA A 264 47.02 11.97 9.11
C ALA A 264 46.66 12.87 10.30
N ILE A 265 45.41 13.33 10.41
CA ILE A 265 44.93 14.11 11.55
C ILE A 265 45.15 13.34 12.86
N ASN A 266 44.75 12.06 12.90
CA ASN A 266 44.94 11.21 14.08
C ASN A 266 46.41 11.05 14.45
N HIS A 267 47.29 10.87 13.47
CA HIS A 267 48.73 10.72 13.69
C HIS A 267 49.33 11.96 14.34
N PHE A 268 49.08 13.15 13.79
CA PHE A 268 49.66 14.39 14.33
C PHE A 268 48.99 14.86 15.61
N GLN A 269 47.70 14.57 15.81
CA GLN A 269 47.05 14.80 17.10
C GLN A 269 47.75 14.04 18.23
N GLN A 270 48.29 12.85 17.95
CA GLN A 270 49.01 12.04 18.93
C GLN A 270 50.50 12.38 19.01
N ALA A 271 51.14 12.64 17.88
CA ALA A 271 52.58 12.86 17.80
C ALA A 271 53.00 14.29 18.18
N ASP A 272 52.22 15.30 17.78
CA ASP A 272 52.51 16.73 17.99
C ASP A 272 51.20 17.57 18.01
N PRO A 273 50.49 17.61 19.16
CA PRO A 273 49.18 18.26 19.28
C PRO A 273 49.22 19.76 18.98
N GLU A 274 50.29 20.46 19.35
CA GLU A 274 50.41 21.90 19.16
C GLU A 274 50.54 22.26 17.68
N ARG A 275 51.41 21.54 16.96
CA ARG A 275 51.59 21.72 15.52
C ARG A 275 50.32 21.34 14.75
N ALA A 276 49.62 20.29 15.17
CA ALA A 276 48.33 19.91 14.61
C ALA A 276 47.28 21.01 14.80
N ALA A 277 47.19 21.61 15.99
CA ALA A 277 46.26 22.70 16.28
C ALA A 277 46.60 23.99 15.50
N ALA A 278 47.88 24.29 15.32
CA ALA A 278 48.33 25.44 14.52
C ALA A 278 47.97 25.26 13.03
N ALA A 279 48.21 24.07 12.47
CA ALA A 279 47.81 23.73 11.11
C ALA A 279 46.29 23.78 10.94
N ALA A 280 45.52 23.28 11.92
CA ALA A 280 44.07 23.32 11.91
C ALA A 280 43.53 24.76 11.85
N ARG A 281 44.07 25.66 12.69
CA ARG A 281 43.70 27.08 12.67
C ARG A 281 43.98 27.72 11.32
N ARG A 282 45.13 27.43 10.70
CA ARG A 282 45.49 27.96 9.38
C ARG A 282 44.56 27.45 8.27
N VAL A 283 44.27 26.15 8.27
CA VAL A 283 43.32 25.54 7.32
C VAL A 283 41.93 26.14 7.49
N ALA A 284 41.43 26.25 8.73
CA ALA A 284 40.12 26.81 9.04
C ALA A 284 40.02 28.30 8.66
N ALA A 285 41.07 29.09 8.94
CA ALA A 285 41.14 30.50 8.55
C ALA A 285 41.10 30.67 7.04
N HIS A 286 41.87 29.85 6.30
CA HIS A 286 41.84 29.88 4.84
C HIS A 286 40.48 29.44 4.27
N ALA A 287 39.89 28.38 4.82
CA ALA A 287 38.55 27.94 4.43
C ALA A 287 37.48 29.02 4.71
N ALA A 288 37.61 29.77 5.81
CA ALA A 288 36.75 30.91 6.12
C ALA A 288 36.94 32.06 5.11
N ALA A 289 38.18 32.42 4.78
CA ALA A 289 38.49 33.45 3.79
C ALA A 289 37.93 33.11 2.39
N LEU A 290 37.98 31.83 2.00
CA LEU A 290 37.35 31.33 0.77
C LEU A 290 35.83 31.48 0.81
N ARG A 291 35.18 31.10 1.93
CA ARG A 291 33.73 31.27 2.12
C ARG A 291 33.29 32.73 2.08
N GLU A 292 34.02 33.63 2.72
CA GLU A 292 33.77 35.09 2.69
C GLU A 292 33.95 35.69 1.29
N ALA A 293 34.88 35.15 0.51
CA ALA A 293 35.05 35.51 -0.90
C ALA A 293 33.99 34.87 -1.81
N GLY A 294 33.14 33.97 -1.29
CA GLY A 294 32.18 33.18 -2.06
C GLY A 294 32.84 32.16 -2.99
N VAL A 295 34.12 31.86 -2.79
CA VAL A 295 34.93 30.97 -3.65
C VAL A 295 34.94 29.58 -3.04
N ALA A 296 34.63 28.55 -3.82
CA ALA A 296 34.78 27.17 -3.36
C ALA A 296 36.27 26.78 -3.28
N ALA A 297 36.60 25.88 -2.36
CA ALA A 297 37.97 25.41 -2.17
C ALA A 297 38.58 24.70 -3.39
N ASP A 298 37.75 24.16 -4.29
CA ASP A 298 38.15 23.54 -5.55
C ASP A 298 37.99 24.46 -6.78
N ALA A 299 37.85 25.77 -6.57
CA ALA A 299 37.62 26.73 -7.66
C ALA A 299 38.78 26.77 -8.67
N ARG A 300 38.42 26.84 -9.95
CA ARG A 300 39.34 26.81 -11.10
C ARG A 300 40.23 28.05 -11.12
N VAL A 301 39.72 29.19 -10.64
CA VAL A 301 40.47 30.44 -10.55
C VAL A 301 41.70 30.33 -9.65
N LEU A 302 41.73 29.34 -8.74
CA LEU A 302 42.90 29.05 -7.90
C LEU A 302 44.00 28.31 -8.67
N ALA A 303 43.65 27.54 -9.70
CA ALA A 303 44.57 26.72 -10.49
C ALA A 303 44.90 27.26 -11.89
N TRP A 304 44.02 28.05 -12.51
CA TRP A 304 44.13 28.54 -13.89
C TRP A 304 44.10 30.07 -13.97
N ARG A 305 44.73 30.64 -15.00
CA ARG A 305 44.92 32.09 -15.18
C ARG A 305 44.54 32.55 -16.60
N GLY A 306 44.10 33.81 -16.70
CA GLY A 306 43.91 34.52 -17.96
C GLY A 306 43.11 33.73 -19.02
N PRO A 307 43.59 33.62 -20.27
CA PRO A 307 42.86 32.98 -21.36
C PRO A 307 42.62 31.48 -21.13
N ALA A 308 43.49 30.79 -20.37
CA ALA A 308 43.31 29.38 -20.05
C ALA A 308 42.09 29.14 -19.13
N LEU A 309 41.85 30.04 -18.16
CA LEU A 309 40.65 29.97 -17.33
C LEU A 309 39.39 30.25 -18.16
N ALA A 310 39.42 31.28 -19.01
CA ALA A 310 38.30 31.62 -19.89
C ALA A 310 37.93 30.47 -20.84
N ALA A 311 38.93 29.81 -21.45
CA ALA A 311 38.72 28.66 -22.32
C ALA A 311 38.08 27.46 -21.56
N VAL A 312 38.51 27.19 -20.33
CA VAL A 312 37.94 26.11 -19.49
C VAL A 312 36.49 26.43 -19.08
N MET A 313 36.19 27.69 -18.73
CA MET A 313 34.82 28.13 -18.44
C MET A 313 33.94 28.00 -19.69
N LEU A 314 34.37 28.53 -20.84
CA LEU A 314 33.59 28.46 -22.08
C LEU A 314 33.30 27.02 -22.52
N ARG A 315 34.33 26.16 -22.54
CA ARG A 315 34.19 24.74 -22.88
C ARG A 315 33.16 24.03 -21.98
N ASP A 316 33.20 24.30 -20.68
CA ASP A 316 32.30 23.65 -19.74
C ASP A 316 30.86 24.16 -19.85
N GLY A 317 30.68 25.46 -20.14
CA GLY A 317 29.36 26.05 -20.31
C GLY A 317 28.68 25.62 -21.60
N LEU A 318 29.43 25.66 -22.70
CA LEU A 318 28.94 25.21 -24.00
C LEU A 318 28.51 23.75 -23.91
N GLY A 319 29.34 22.91 -23.29
CA GLY A 319 28.94 21.54 -23.06
C GLY A 319 27.69 21.43 -22.18
N MET A 320 27.62 22.12 -21.04
CA MET A 320 26.44 22.07 -20.17
C MET A 320 25.15 22.48 -20.90
N ALA A 321 25.22 23.48 -21.77
CA ALA A 321 24.11 23.88 -22.62
C ALA A 321 23.73 22.77 -23.62
N LEU A 322 24.72 22.15 -24.27
CA LEU A 322 24.47 21.04 -25.20
C LEU A 322 23.85 19.80 -24.53
N ALA A 323 24.27 19.42 -23.31
CA ALA A 323 23.59 18.32 -22.60
C ALA A 323 22.20 18.71 -22.10
N ALA A 324 21.94 19.99 -21.84
CA ALA A 324 20.62 20.41 -21.38
C ALA A 324 19.56 19.96 -22.38
N ILE A 325 19.84 20.07 -23.68
CA ILE A 325 18.95 19.64 -24.77
C ILE A 325 18.58 18.14 -24.63
N GLY A 326 19.56 17.26 -24.44
CA GLY A 326 19.31 15.82 -24.30
C GLY A 326 18.77 15.40 -22.92
N CYS A 327 19.00 16.20 -21.88
CA CYS A 327 18.61 15.91 -20.51
C CYS A 327 17.23 16.47 -20.14
N LEU A 328 16.77 17.51 -20.82
CA LEU A 328 15.52 18.20 -20.53
C LEU A 328 14.29 17.27 -20.60
N PRO A 329 14.13 16.38 -21.61
CA PRO A 329 13.01 15.44 -21.63
C PRO A 329 13.00 14.52 -20.41
N GLY A 330 14.17 14.00 -20.03
CA GLY A 330 14.34 13.17 -18.84
C GLY A 330 14.01 13.93 -17.55
N LEU A 331 14.39 15.21 -17.45
CA LEU A 331 14.05 16.04 -16.30
C LEU A 331 12.55 16.29 -16.21
N LEU A 332 11.93 16.75 -17.29
CA LEU A 332 10.50 17.07 -17.33
C LEU A 332 9.65 15.83 -17.05
N HIS A 333 9.98 14.70 -17.67
CA HIS A 333 9.26 13.44 -17.47
C HIS A 333 9.29 12.96 -16.01
N HIS A 334 10.39 13.18 -15.29
CA HIS A 334 10.53 12.70 -13.90
C HIS A 334 10.18 13.75 -12.84
N LEU A 335 9.86 14.98 -13.22
CA LEU A 335 9.60 16.06 -12.27
C LEU A 335 8.39 15.75 -11.38
N LEU A 336 7.30 15.28 -11.99
CA LEU A 336 6.05 14.97 -11.27
C LEU A 336 6.22 13.81 -10.27
N PRO A 337 6.67 12.59 -10.66
CA PRO A 337 6.84 11.50 -9.70
C PRO A 337 7.87 11.84 -8.62
N TYR A 338 8.92 12.61 -8.94
CA TYR A 338 9.88 13.10 -7.95
C TYR A 338 9.23 14.04 -6.92
N ALA A 339 8.41 14.99 -7.37
CA ALA A 339 7.69 15.91 -6.49
C ALA A 339 6.68 15.17 -5.60
N LEU A 340 5.94 14.21 -6.16
CA LEU A 340 4.96 13.40 -5.44
C LEU A 340 5.61 12.57 -4.33
N VAL A 341 6.73 11.88 -4.62
CA VAL A 341 7.48 11.14 -3.59
C VAL A 341 7.93 12.06 -2.46
N ARG A 342 8.38 13.29 -2.75
CA ARG A 342 8.79 14.23 -1.70
C ARG A 342 7.61 14.74 -0.87
N LEU A 343 6.48 15.04 -1.51
CA LEU A 343 5.26 15.48 -0.83
C LEU A 343 4.68 14.41 0.08
N VAL A 344 4.61 13.17 -0.38
CA VAL A 344 4.07 12.05 0.41
C VAL A 344 5.04 11.65 1.53
N ALA A 345 6.33 11.52 1.22
CA ALA A 345 7.33 11.21 2.24
C ALA A 345 7.44 12.28 3.32
N GLY A 346 7.26 13.57 2.96
CA GLY A 346 7.29 14.68 3.92
C GLY A 346 6.11 14.70 4.89
N ARG A 347 4.98 14.06 4.57
CA ARG A 347 3.81 13.94 5.47
C ARG A 347 3.89 12.77 6.44
N LEU A 348 4.82 11.84 6.21
CA LEU A 348 5.01 10.62 7.01
C LEU A 348 6.18 10.74 8.00
N GLU A 349 6.67 11.95 8.26
CA GLU A 349 7.91 12.16 9.02
C GLU A 349 7.75 11.85 10.52
N GLY A 350 8.29 10.69 10.93
CA GLY A 350 8.76 10.41 12.29
C GLY A 350 10.27 10.68 12.44
N SER A 351 10.74 10.84 13.67
CA SER A 351 12.08 11.29 14.05
C SER A 351 13.23 10.37 13.56
N GLY A 352 13.77 10.64 12.37
CA GLY A 352 15.07 10.09 11.91
C GLY A 352 15.32 10.19 10.40
N ARG A 353 16.51 10.69 9.99
CA ARG A 353 16.90 10.84 8.56
C ARG A 353 16.93 9.52 7.77
N MET A 354 17.07 8.40 8.47
CA MET A 354 17.09 7.05 7.92
C MET A 354 15.70 6.52 7.55
N VAL A 355 14.68 6.78 8.38
CA VAL A 355 13.26 6.46 8.07
C VAL A 355 12.87 7.17 6.78
N VAL A 356 13.31 8.41 6.61
CA VAL A 356 13.06 9.23 5.41
C VAL A 356 13.63 8.60 4.14
N ALA A 357 14.84 8.03 4.16
CA ALA A 357 15.44 7.39 2.98
C ALA A 357 14.69 6.11 2.59
N LEU A 358 14.27 5.31 3.57
CA LEU A 358 13.54 4.07 3.35
C LEU A 358 12.10 4.33 2.87
N THR A 359 11.41 5.29 3.50
CA THR A 359 10.07 5.73 3.08
C THR A 359 10.10 6.29 1.66
N ARG A 360 11.12 7.08 1.32
CA ARG A 360 11.30 7.57 -0.06
C ARG A 360 11.57 6.45 -1.05
N LEU A 361 12.38 5.46 -0.69
CA LEU A 361 12.65 4.29 -1.53
C LEU A 361 11.38 3.43 -1.73
N GLY A 362 10.67 3.12 -0.64
CA GLY A 362 9.44 2.33 -0.66
C GLY A 362 8.31 3.01 -1.43
N LEU A 363 8.18 4.34 -1.35
CA LEU A 363 7.21 5.12 -2.12
C LEU A 363 7.62 5.33 -3.58
N SER A 364 8.92 5.41 -3.86
CA SER A 364 9.40 5.70 -5.22
C SER A 364 9.02 4.63 -6.24
N LEU A 365 9.09 3.35 -5.87
CA LEU A 365 8.79 2.25 -6.78
C LEU A 365 7.34 2.27 -7.30
N PRO A 366 6.30 2.26 -6.45
CA PRO A 366 4.92 2.27 -6.91
C PRO A 366 4.55 3.58 -7.62
N ILE A 367 5.04 4.73 -7.14
CA ILE A 367 4.76 6.03 -7.76
C ILE A 367 5.36 6.12 -9.16
N TYR A 368 6.62 5.72 -9.33
CA TYR A 368 7.25 5.73 -10.65
C TYR A 368 6.61 4.69 -11.57
N ALA A 369 6.27 3.49 -11.08
CA ALA A 369 5.59 2.48 -11.89
C ALA A 369 4.22 2.98 -12.40
N ALA A 370 3.42 3.59 -11.52
CA ALA A 370 2.13 4.17 -11.88
C ALA A 370 2.28 5.33 -12.89
N TRP A 371 3.27 6.20 -12.70
CA TRP A 371 3.56 7.30 -13.62
C TRP A 371 3.95 6.81 -15.01
N TYR A 372 4.83 5.82 -15.09
CA TYR A 372 5.26 5.25 -16.38
C TYR A 372 4.11 4.53 -17.10
N ALA A 373 3.26 3.81 -16.37
CA ALA A 373 2.05 3.21 -16.92
C ALA A 373 1.08 4.28 -17.45
N PHE A 374 0.88 5.37 -16.71
CA PHE A 374 0.05 6.49 -17.13
C PHE A 374 0.57 7.17 -18.41
N VAL A 375 1.87 7.45 -18.48
CA VAL A 375 2.48 8.09 -19.67
C VAL A 375 2.42 7.16 -20.88
N TRP A 376 2.71 5.87 -20.71
CA TRP A 376 2.56 4.88 -21.76
C TRP A 376 1.13 4.85 -22.31
N TRP A 377 0.15 4.78 -21.41
CA TRP A 377 -1.26 4.78 -21.76
C TRP A 377 -1.65 6.04 -22.54
N ARG A 378 -1.29 7.23 -22.04
CA ARG A 378 -1.55 8.49 -22.75
C ARG A 378 -0.91 8.53 -24.14
N LEU A 379 0.32 8.06 -24.29
CA LEU A 379 0.98 8.02 -25.60
C LEU A 379 0.32 7.03 -26.55
N SER A 380 -0.14 5.88 -26.07
CA SER A 380 -0.81 4.86 -26.88
C SER A 380 -2.18 5.31 -27.44
N LEU A 381 -2.77 6.38 -26.89
CA LEU A 381 -4.03 6.96 -27.37
C LEU A 381 -3.85 7.85 -28.61
N TYR A 382 -2.68 8.48 -28.78
CA TYR A 382 -2.42 9.46 -29.83
C TYR A 382 -1.33 9.02 -30.82
N PHE A 383 -0.54 8.01 -30.47
CA PHE A 383 0.59 7.53 -31.26
C PHE A 383 0.56 6.01 -31.42
N LEU A 384 1.30 5.52 -32.43
CA LEU A 384 1.50 4.09 -32.65
C LEU A 384 2.13 3.43 -31.39
N PRO A 385 1.74 2.19 -31.04
CA PRO A 385 2.20 1.54 -29.80
C PRO A 385 3.73 1.49 -29.65
N TRP A 386 4.48 1.34 -30.74
CA TRP A 386 5.94 1.31 -30.71
C TRP A 386 6.55 2.65 -30.27
N VAL A 387 5.88 3.78 -30.50
CA VAL A 387 6.31 5.11 -30.05
C VAL A 387 6.18 5.21 -28.53
N ALA A 388 5.06 4.74 -27.97
CA ALA A 388 4.84 4.70 -26.52
C ALA A 388 5.87 3.79 -25.83
N TRP A 389 6.16 2.63 -26.41
CA TRP A 389 7.20 1.72 -25.90
C TRP A 389 8.60 2.31 -25.98
N THR A 390 8.96 2.93 -27.11
CA THR A 390 10.25 3.62 -27.27
C THR A 390 10.43 4.72 -26.24
N TRP A 391 9.37 5.49 -25.96
CA TRP A 391 9.39 6.54 -24.93
C TRP A 391 9.63 5.97 -23.52
N VAL A 392 8.86 4.95 -23.13
CA VAL A 392 8.97 4.28 -21.82
C VAL A 392 10.34 3.64 -21.61
N LEU A 393 10.95 3.09 -22.66
CA LEU A 393 12.28 2.49 -22.59
C LEU A 393 13.41 3.55 -22.59
N ALA A 394 13.22 4.68 -23.26
CA ALA A 394 14.21 5.76 -23.32
C ALA A 394 14.24 6.63 -22.05
N MET A 395 13.09 6.88 -21.43
CA MET A 395 12.98 7.81 -20.31
C MET A 395 13.81 7.44 -19.08
N PRO A 396 13.95 6.17 -18.63
CA PRO A 396 14.78 5.84 -17.48
C PRO A 396 16.26 6.23 -17.70
N LEU A 397 16.76 6.02 -18.92
CA LEU A 397 18.11 6.43 -19.30
C LEU A 397 18.22 7.97 -19.35
N ALA A 398 17.24 8.63 -19.97
CA ALA A 398 17.18 10.09 -20.01
C ALA A 398 17.12 10.71 -18.60
N GLY A 399 16.40 10.08 -17.67
CA GLY A 399 16.33 10.49 -16.26
C GLY A 399 17.66 10.35 -15.52
N VAL A 400 18.43 9.29 -15.79
CA VAL A 400 19.78 9.12 -15.24
C VAL A 400 20.74 10.19 -15.79
N LEU A 401 20.66 10.49 -17.09
CA LEU A 401 21.45 11.55 -17.71
C LEU A 401 21.06 12.93 -17.15
N ALA A 402 19.77 13.20 -17.01
CA ALA A 402 19.25 14.43 -16.43
C ALA A 402 19.73 14.62 -14.99
N LEU A 403 19.73 13.56 -14.19
CA LEU A 403 20.24 13.60 -12.82
C LEU A 403 21.75 13.86 -12.77
N ALA A 404 22.52 13.27 -13.68
CA ALA A 404 23.95 13.54 -13.80
C ALA A 404 24.21 15.01 -14.21
N TRP A 405 23.44 15.52 -15.18
CA TRP A 405 23.50 16.90 -15.64
C TRP A 405 23.16 17.89 -14.52
N ILE A 406 22.06 17.69 -13.77
CA ILE A 406 21.67 18.54 -12.64
C ILE A 406 22.76 18.56 -11.55
N ARG A 407 23.40 17.42 -11.27
CA ARG A 407 24.53 17.38 -10.33
C ARG A 407 25.73 18.14 -10.84
N GLY A 408 26.03 18.02 -12.14
CA GLY A 408 27.05 18.81 -12.81
C GLY A 408 26.77 20.31 -12.66
N LEU A 409 25.58 20.74 -13.07
CA LEU A 409 25.11 22.13 -12.97
C LEU A 409 25.17 22.67 -11.53
N ARG A 410 24.69 21.91 -10.54
CA ARG A 410 24.76 22.34 -9.12
C ARG A 410 26.18 22.44 -8.57
N ARG A 411 27.13 21.68 -9.12
CA ARG A 411 28.55 21.76 -8.74
C ARG A 411 29.24 22.93 -9.45
N THR A 412 28.93 23.17 -10.72
CA THR A 412 29.65 24.16 -11.54
C THR A 412 29.05 25.56 -11.50
N ALA A 413 27.73 25.70 -11.38
CA ALA A 413 27.07 27.02 -11.39
C ALA A 413 27.53 27.95 -10.26
N PRO A 414 27.70 27.49 -9.00
CA PRO A 414 28.25 28.34 -7.95
C PRO A 414 29.70 28.77 -8.23
N LEU A 415 30.52 27.87 -8.80
CA LEU A 415 31.90 28.16 -9.19
C LEU A 415 31.95 29.27 -10.24
N TRP A 416 31.07 29.23 -11.24
CA TRP A 416 31.02 30.24 -12.30
C TRP A 416 30.76 31.64 -11.77
N TRP A 417 29.76 31.78 -10.90
CA TRP A 417 29.42 33.06 -10.29
C TRP A 417 30.54 33.59 -9.39
N ALA A 418 31.16 32.70 -8.61
CA ALA A 418 32.28 33.02 -7.74
C ALA A 418 33.53 33.45 -8.53
N GLU A 419 33.90 32.68 -9.55
CA GLU A 419 35.08 32.90 -10.40
C GLU A 419 34.93 34.18 -11.24
N ALA A 420 33.73 34.44 -11.78
CA ALA A 420 33.44 35.66 -12.53
C ALA A 420 33.56 36.93 -11.66
N ARG A 421 33.14 36.85 -10.38
CA ARG A 421 33.30 37.96 -9.42
C ARG A 421 34.78 38.15 -9.05
N LEU A 422 35.52 37.07 -8.80
CA LEU A 422 36.93 37.14 -8.43
C LEU A 422 37.84 37.65 -9.57
N LEU A 423 37.44 37.42 -10.82
CA LEU A 423 38.13 37.99 -11.99
C LEU A 423 38.09 39.53 -12.04
N ARG A 424 37.14 40.18 -11.35
CA ARG A 424 37.06 41.63 -11.22
C ARG A 424 38.00 42.21 -10.16
N ASP A 425 38.44 41.43 -9.17
CA ASP A 425 39.36 41.84 -8.11
C ASP A 425 40.66 41.03 -8.14
N ARG A 426 41.59 41.49 -9.00
CA ARG A 426 42.86 40.79 -9.26
C ARG A 426 43.75 40.65 -8.02
N ARG A 427 43.74 41.63 -7.11
CA ARG A 427 44.58 41.61 -5.90
C ARG A 427 44.10 40.53 -4.95
N ARG A 428 42.80 40.52 -4.65
CA ARG A 428 42.19 39.51 -3.76
C ARG A 428 42.34 38.09 -4.33
N ALA A 429 42.20 37.93 -5.65
CA ALA A 429 42.41 36.65 -6.31
C ALA A 429 43.83 36.11 -6.13
N GLU A 430 44.86 36.96 -6.23
CA GLU A 430 46.26 36.55 -6.09
C GLU A 430 46.59 36.20 -4.64
N THR A 431 46.11 36.97 -3.66
CA THR A 431 46.26 36.65 -2.23
C THR A 431 45.66 35.28 -1.88
N LEU A 432 44.43 35.01 -2.33
CA LEU A 432 43.76 33.73 -2.08
C LEU A 432 44.49 32.56 -2.75
N ARG A 433 45.08 32.76 -3.94
CA ARG A 433 45.89 31.74 -4.61
C ARG A 433 47.17 31.41 -3.83
N GLN A 434 47.88 32.43 -3.39
CA GLN A 434 49.14 32.25 -2.65
C GLN A 434 48.89 31.48 -1.36
N GLU A 435 47.87 31.87 -0.59
CA GLU A 435 47.52 31.17 0.65
C GLU A 435 46.99 29.75 0.38
N HIS A 436 46.18 29.56 -0.67
CA HIS A 436 45.70 28.22 -1.05
C HIS A 436 46.86 27.28 -1.44
N ALA A 437 47.85 27.77 -2.19
CA ALA A 437 49.04 27.00 -2.51
C ALA A 437 49.89 26.70 -1.26
N ALA A 438 49.98 27.64 -0.31
CA ALA A 438 50.70 27.45 0.93
C ALA A 438 50.04 26.41 1.85
N VAL A 439 48.71 26.45 1.99
CA VAL A 439 47.94 25.44 2.73
C VAL A 439 48.04 24.07 2.05
N GLY A 440 48.01 24.01 0.70
CA GLY A 440 48.23 22.78 -0.05
C GLY A 440 49.59 22.13 0.26
N ARG A 441 50.68 22.91 0.21
CA ARG A 441 52.04 22.44 0.58
C ARG A 441 52.12 21.98 2.03
N LEU A 442 51.46 22.69 2.96
CA LEU A 442 51.38 22.28 4.36
C LEU A 442 50.74 20.90 4.49
N LEU A 443 49.58 20.68 3.86
CA LEU A 443 48.88 19.40 3.90
C LEU A 443 49.71 18.26 3.28
N GLU A 444 50.42 18.52 2.18
CA GLU A 444 51.32 17.56 1.56
C GLU A 444 52.54 17.22 2.44
N GLN A 445 53.08 18.20 3.15
CA GLN A 445 54.17 17.98 4.11
C GLN A 445 53.72 17.05 5.25
N PHE A 446 52.60 17.36 5.89
CA PHE A 446 52.01 16.49 6.93
C PHE A 446 51.77 15.07 6.39
N ALA A 447 51.21 14.96 5.19
CA ALA A 447 50.99 13.68 4.53
C ALA A 447 52.28 12.87 4.30
N SER A 448 53.35 13.53 3.87
CA SER A 448 54.65 12.92 3.61
C SER A 448 55.30 12.42 4.90
N GLU A 449 55.31 13.25 5.94
CA GLU A 449 55.87 12.94 7.26
C GLU A 449 55.15 11.74 7.91
N ALA A 450 53.82 11.67 7.80
CA ALA A 450 53.03 10.54 8.28
C ALA A 450 53.09 9.29 7.36
N LYS A 451 53.83 9.34 6.23
CA LYS A 451 53.88 8.30 5.19
C LYS A 451 52.50 7.95 4.61
N LEU A 452 51.61 8.94 4.53
CA LEU A 452 50.22 8.84 4.08
C LEU A 452 49.95 9.81 2.92
N PRO A 453 50.44 9.55 1.70
CA PRO A 453 50.33 10.49 0.60
C PRO A 453 48.86 10.83 0.26
N LEU A 454 48.46 12.09 0.45
CA LEU A 454 47.08 12.53 0.21
C LEU A 454 46.72 12.48 -1.28
N ALA A 455 47.67 12.80 -2.17
CA ALA A 455 47.47 12.83 -3.62
C ALA A 455 47.56 11.45 -4.34
N ALA A 456 47.97 10.38 -3.64
CA ALA A 456 48.16 9.07 -4.26
C ALA A 456 46.87 8.52 -4.89
N SER A 457 46.98 7.97 -6.09
CA SER A 457 45.92 7.16 -6.69
C SER A 457 45.57 6.01 -5.73
N ALA A 458 44.27 5.68 -5.64
CA ALA A 458 43.86 4.51 -4.88
C ALA A 458 44.67 3.28 -5.35
N PRO A 459 45.12 2.40 -4.44
CA PRO A 459 45.81 1.18 -4.83
C PRO A 459 44.99 0.43 -5.88
N ARG A 460 45.65 -0.23 -6.85
CA ARG A 460 44.93 -1.01 -7.87
C ARG A 460 44.05 -2.03 -7.16
N SER A 461 42.74 -1.83 -7.19
CA SER A 461 41.80 -2.75 -6.60
C SER A 461 41.90 -4.10 -7.32
N THR A 462 42.24 -5.16 -6.60
CA THR A 462 41.91 -6.54 -7.00
C THR A 462 40.42 -6.83 -6.81
N GLY A 463 39.69 -5.92 -6.15
CA GLY A 463 38.28 -6.02 -5.82
C GLY A 463 37.32 -5.80 -6.99
N VAL A 464 36.28 -6.62 -7.02
CA VAL A 464 35.22 -6.66 -8.03
C VAL A 464 34.56 -5.28 -8.21
N VAL A 465 34.97 -4.52 -9.24
CA VAL A 465 34.22 -3.34 -9.69
C VAL A 465 32.99 -3.83 -10.43
N TYR A 466 31.85 -3.96 -9.73
CA TYR A 466 30.58 -4.21 -10.38
C TYR A 466 30.22 -3.02 -11.27
N ARG A 467 30.52 -3.14 -12.56
CA ARG A 467 29.90 -2.31 -13.60
C ARG A 467 28.60 -3.02 -13.96
N PRO A 468 27.42 -2.60 -13.48
CA PRO A 468 26.19 -3.13 -14.07
C PRO A 468 26.29 -2.86 -15.58
N PRO A 469 26.17 -3.88 -16.44
CA PRO A 469 26.03 -3.61 -17.86
C PRO A 469 24.82 -2.68 -18.00
N LEU A 470 24.92 -1.66 -18.85
CA LEU A 470 23.85 -0.68 -19.12
C LEU A 470 22.45 -1.34 -19.33
N TRP A 471 22.45 -2.62 -19.71
CA TRP A 471 21.32 -3.52 -19.89
C TRP A 471 20.59 -3.96 -18.62
N SER A 472 21.17 -3.92 -17.40
CA SER A 472 20.46 -4.37 -16.18
C SER A 472 19.34 -3.42 -15.74
N SER A 473 19.47 -2.13 -16.05
CA SER A 473 18.38 -1.14 -15.95
C SER A 473 17.28 -1.39 -16.98
N ALA A 474 17.64 -1.87 -18.18
CA ALA A 474 16.69 -2.28 -19.20
C ALA A 474 15.99 -3.61 -18.85
N LEU A 475 16.66 -4.51 -18.13
CA LEU A 475 16.06 -5.78 -17.68
C LEU A 475 15.06 -5.59 -16.55
N LEU A 476 15.35 -4.73 -15.56
CA LEU A 476 14.40 -4.35 -14.52
C LEU A 476 13.23 -3.54 -15.07
N GLY A 477 13.49 -2.64 -16.04
CA GLY A 477 12.45 -1.98 -16.83
C GLY A 477 11.63 -2.97 -17.66
N GLY A 478 12.27 -4.00 -18.22
CA GLY A 478 11.65 -5.06 -19.01
C GLY A 478 10.80 -6.02 -18.18
N VAL A 479 11.22 -6.37 -16.96
CA VAL A 479 10.42 -7.19 -16.02
C VAL A 479 9.24 -6.38 -15.47
N ALA A 480 9.44 -5.11 -15.12
CA ALA A 480 8.34 -4.23 -14.75
C ALA A 480 7.37 -4.02 -15.93
N ALA A 481 7.88 -3.84 -17.14
CA ALA A 481 7.09 -3.78 -18.36
C ALA A 481 6.38 -5.10 -18.66
N ALA A 482 7.00 -6.26 -18.41
CA ALA A 482 6.38 -7.58 -18.57
C ALA A 482 5.26 -7.81 -17.54
N VAL A 483 5.43 -7.35 -16.29
CA VAL A 483 4.39 -7.40 -15.27
C VAL A 483 3.26 -6.43 -15.60
N VAL A 484 3.56 -5.22 -16.10
CA VAL A 484 2.57 -4.24 -16.57
C VAL A 484 1.90 -4.70 -17.86
N LEU A 485 2.60 -5.41 -18.74
CA LEU A 485 2.07 -6.06 -19.94
C LEU A 485 1.19 -7.25 -19.56
N ALA A 486 1.58 -8.05 -18.57
CA ALA A 486 0.76 -9.15 -18.07
C ALA A 486 -0.47 -8.62 -17.33
N LEU A 487 -0.34 -7.54 -16.56
CA LEU A 487 -1.45 -6.88 -15.87
C LEU A 487 -2.36 -6.14 -16.86
N GLY A 488 -1.77 -5.48 -17.86
CA GLY A 488 -2.48 -4.81 -18.96
C GLY A 488 -3.18 -5.81 -19.86
N ALA A 489 -2.53 -6.90 -20.25
CA ALA A 489 -3.14 -8.00 -21.00
C ALA A 489 -4.15 -8.79 -20.17
N TRP A 490 -4.04 -8.81 -18.83
CA TRP A 490 -5.02 -9.39 -17.93
C TRP A 490 -6.24 -8.48 -17.72
N LEU A 491 -6.03 -7.16 -17.62
CA LEU A 491 -7.08 -6.12 -17.58
C LEU A 491 -7.79 -5.96 -18.94
N LEU A 492 -7.06 -6.21 -20.03
CA LEU A 492 -7.56 -6.25 -21.42
C LEU A 492 -7.90 -7.68 -21.85
N ARG A 493 -7.86 -8.67 -20.95
CA ARG A 493 -8.26 -10.04 -21.29
C ARG A 493 -9.76 -10.03 -21.43
N ASP A 494 -10.21 -9.98 -22.69
CA ASP A 494 -11.61 -10.22 -23.02
C ASP A 494 -12.01 -11.54 -22.37
N ARG A 495 -12.87 -11.45 -21.35
CA ARG A 495 -13.68 -12.59 -20.92
C ARG A 495 -14.96 -12.51 -21.76
N PRO A 496 -15.03 -13.20 -22.91
CA PRO A 496 -16.31 -13.36 -23.57
C PRO A 496 -17.28 -14.00 -22.57
N ILE A 497 -18.45 -13.40 -22.40
CA ILE A 497 -19.50 -14.01 -21.59
C ILE A 497 -20.10 -15.17 -22.39
N GLU A 498 -20.10 -16.34 -21.76
CA GLU A 498 -20.50 -17.66 -22.28
C GLU A 498 -21.98 -17.76 -22.73
N PHE A 499 -22.82 -16.74 -22.48
CA PHE A 499 -24.26 -16.82 -22.75
C PHE A 499 -24.68 -16.61 -24.22
N LEU A 500 -23.77 -16.15 -25.09
CA LEU A 500 -24.01 -16.07 -26.54
C LEU A 500 -23.33 -17.20 -27.33
N ARG A 501 -22.81 -18.22 -26.63
CA ARG A 501 -22.27 -19.45 -27.24
C ARG A 501 -23.22 -20.64 -27.05
N GLN A 502 -24.52 -20.42 -27.18
CA GLN A 502 -25.44 -21.51 -27.46
C GLN A 502 -25.56 -21.63 -28.99
N GLU A 503 -25.53 -22.85 -29.53
CA GLU A 503 -25.75 -23.06 -30.97
C GLU A 503 -27.17 -22.62 -31.31
N ALA A 504 -27.31 -21.60 -32.16
CA ALA A 504 -28.62 -21.13 -32.59
C ALA A 504 -29.34 -22.24 -33.37
N PRO A 505 -30.66 -22.42 -33.17
CA PRO A 505 -31.43 -23.43 -33.88
C PRO A 505 -31.33 -23.22 -35.39
N ALA A 506 -31.32 -24.33 -36.15
CA ALA A 506 -31.37 -24.28 -37.60
C ALA A 506 -32.79 -23.90 -38.03
N LEU A 507 -33.00 -22.63 -38.39
CA LEU A 507 -34.32 -22.13 -38.80
C LEU A 507 -34.85 -22.82 -40.06
N SER A 508 -33.94 -23.38 -40.86
CA SER A 508 -34.23 -24.16 -42.07
C SER A 508 -34.80 -25.56 -41.80
N GLU A 509 -34.66 -26.09 -40.58
CA GLU A 509 -35.17 -27.41 -40.18
C GLU A 509 -36.61 -27.36 -39.64
N GLU A 510 -37.16 -26.17 -39.42
CA GLU A 510 -38.50 -25.98 -38.90
C GLU A 510 -39.58 -25.99 -39.98
N ARG A 511 -40.76 -26.51 -39.66
CA ARG A 511 -41.87 -26.49 -40.62
C ARG A 511 -42.31 -25.04 -40.85
N PRO A 512 -42.54 -24.60 -42.10
CA PRO A 512 -42.87 -23.21 -42.42
C PRO A 512 -44.05 -22.62 -41.63
N GLY A 513 -45.09 -23.43 -41.36
CA GLY A 513 -46.24 -23.00 -40.55
C GLY A 513 -45.91 -22.78 -39.07
N GLU A 514 -45.10 -23.66 -38.47
CA GLU A 514 -44.67 -23.56 -37.06
C GLU A 514 -43.73 -22.36 -36.86
N LEU A 515 -42.86 -22.09 -37.83
CA LEU A 515 -41.98 -20.92 -37.82
C LEU A 515 -42.78 -19.61 -37.91
N ALA A 516 -43.79 -19.56 -38.79
CA ALA A 516 -44.64 -18.36 -38.95
C ALA A 516 -45.45 -18.05 -37.69
N GLU A 517 -46.06 -19.06 -37.06
CA GLU A 517 -46.79 -18.90 -35.80
C GLU A 517 -45.88 -18.43 -34.66
N ARG A 518 -44.66 -18.97 -34.58
CA ARG A 518 -43.70 -18.53 -33.57
C ARG A 518 -43.21 -17.10 -33.81
N MET A 519 -42.91 -16.74 -35.06
CA MET A 519 -42.57 -15.35 -35.41
C MET A 519 -43.66 -14.37 -34.97
N GLU A 520 -44.94 -14.70 -35.17
CA GLU A 520 -46.05 -13.85 -34.69
C GLU A 520 -46.11 -13.76 -33.16
N ALA A 521 -45.88 -14.88 -32.46
CA ALA A 521 -45.84 -14.89 -31.00
C ALA A 521 -44.67 -14.03 -30.47
N ASP A 522 -43.50 -14.15 -31.08
CA ASP A 522 -42.30 -13.39 -30.72
C ASP A 522 -42.44 -11.91 -31.06
N GLU A 523 -43.06 -11.55 -32.20
CA GLU A 523 -43.36 -10.17 -32.57
C GLU A 523 -44.23 -9.50 -31.49
N ARG A 524 -45.30 -10.18 -31.04
CA ARG A 524 -46.16 -9.69 -29.94
C ARG A 524 -45.40 -9.62 -28.62
N ALA A 525 -44.57 -10.61 -28.31
CA ALA A 525 -43.79 -10.66 -27.08
C ALA A 525 -42.77 -9.51 -27.03
N VAL A 526 -42.05 -9.24 -28.12
CA VAL A 526 -41.08 -8.14 -28.21
C VAL A 526 -41.78 -6.79 -28.05
N VAL A 527 -42.94 -6.58 -28.68
CA VAL A 527 -43.74 -5.36 -28.49
C VAL A 527 -44.16 -5.18 -27.03
N ALA A 528 -44.63 -6.24 -26.36
CA ALA A 528 -44.99 -6.19 -24.95
C ALA A 528 -43.78 -5.87 -24.06
N VAL A 529 -42.61 -6.45 -24.36
CA VAL A 529 -41.35 -6.17 -23.66
C VAL A 529 -40.91 -4.71 -23.84
N ILE A 530 -41.05 -4.14 -25.04
CA ILE A 530 -40.76 -2.72 -25.32
C ILE A 530 -41.65 -1.82 -24.46
N GLY A 531 -42.96 -2.12 -24.36
CA GLY A 531 -43.89 -1.40 -23.49
C GLY A 531 -43.52 -1.50 -22.01
N GLY A 532 -43.19 -2.70 -21.54
CA GLY A 532 -42.76 -2.94 -20.16
C GLY A 532 -41.45 -2.22 -19.78
N LEU A 533 -40.52 -2.11 -20.73
CA LEU A 533 -39.28 -1.35 -20.56
C LEU A 533 -39.54 0.17 -20.48
N ALA A 534 -40.49 0.70 -21.26
CA ALA A 534 -40.89 2.11 -21.18
C ALA A 534 -41.56 2.45 -19.83
N GLU A 535 -42.43 1.56 -19.32
CA GLU A 535 -43.03 1.67 -17.98
C GLU A 535 -41.96 1.67 -16.87
N LEU A 536 -40.96 0.78 -17.00
CA LEU A 536 -39.84 0.68 -16.06
C LEU A 536 -38.99 1.96 -16.07
N GLU A 537 -38.75 2.54 -17.25
CA GLU A 537 -38.06 3.84 -17.37
C GLU A 537 -38.85 4.97 -16.69
N ALA A 538 -40.18 5.01 -16.86
CA ALA A 538 -41.03 6.00 -16.20
C ALA A 538 -41.02 5.83 -14.66
N ARG A 539 -41.05 4.59 -14.17
CA ARG A 539 -40.93 4.26 -12.73
C ARG A 539 -39.62 4.76 -12.15
N PHE A 540 -38.51 4.54 -12.86
CA PHE A 540 -37.19 5.05 -12.48
C PHE A 540 -37.18 6.58 -12.34
N ARG A 541 -37.72 7.31 -13.32
CA ARG A 541 -37.76 8.79 -13.28
C ARG A 541 -38.59 9.33 -12.10
N ARG A 542 -39.69 8.66 -11.75
CA ARG A 542 -40.51 9.02 -10.58
C ARG A 542 -39.74 8.82 -9.26
N PHE A 543 -39.00 7.72 -9.13
CA PHE A 543 -38.17 7.45 -7.96
C PHE A 543 -37.07 8.52 -7.77
N GLU A 544 -36.42 8.93 -8.86
CA GLU A 544 -35.40 10.00 -8.82
C GLU A 544 -35.99 11.35 -8.40
N ALA A 545 -37.16 11.72 -8.94
CA ALA A 545 -37.84 12.96 -8.57
C ALA A 545 -38.23 12.99 -7.08
N ALA A 546 -38.67 11.86 -6.52
CA ALA A 546 -39.03 11.75 -5.11
C ALA A 546 -37.84 11.95 -4.17
N LEU A 547 -36.65 11.42 -4.52
CA LEU A 547 -35.41 11.63 -3.76
C LEU A 547 -34.97 13.09 -3.77
N ALA A 548 -35.10 13.78 -4.91
CA ALA A 548 -34.75 15.18 -5.06
C ALA A 548 -35.68 16.11 -4.27
N LEU A 549 -36.98 15.84 -4.25
CA LEU A 549 -37.99 16.61 -3.52
C LEU A 549 -37.91 16.46 -1.99
N GLY A 550 -37.36 15.34 -1.50
CA GLY A 550 -37.27 15.05 -0.07
C GLY A 550 -36.10 15.69 0.68
N GLU A 551 -35.19 16.41 0.01
CA GLU A 551 -33.91 16.92 0.55
C GLU A 551 -33.09 15.87 1.33
N ARG A 552 -33.23 14.58 0.99
CA ARG A 552 -32.51 13.50 1.69
C ARG A 552 -31.33 13.02 0.87
N SER A 553 -30.16 12.99 1.50
CA SER A 553 -28.90 12.53 0.92
C SER A 553 -28.64 11.02 1.09
N TYR A 554 -29.61 10.26 1.65
CA TYR A 554 -29.46 8.85 2.00
C TYR A 554 -30.71 8.02 1.66
N TYR A 555 -30.50 6.73 1.36
CA TYR A 555 -31.55 5.74 1.05
C TYR A 555 -32.12 5.12 2.32
N ARG A 556 -33.45 4.98 2.39
CA ARG A 556 -34.14 4.20 3.41
C ARG A 556 -34.16 2.71 3.04
N PRO A 557 -34.44 1.79 3.99
CA PRO A 557 -34.62 0.38 3.67
C PRO A 557 -35.62 0.12 2.53
N GLU A 558 -36.67 0.93 2.40
CA GLU A 558 -37.66 0.80 1.32
C GLU A 558 -37.10 1.18 -0.06
N ASP A 559 -36.20 2.17 -0.10
CA ASP A 559 -35.55 2.63 -1.34
C ASP A 559 -34.60 1.56 -1.88
N ASP A 560 -33.90 0.86 -0.97
CA ASP A 560 -33.02 -0.26 -1.26
C ASP A 560 -33.76 -1.43 -1.96
N ASP A 561 -34.97 -1.75 -1.49
CA ASP A 561 -35.82 -2.79 -2.08
C ASP A 561 -36.36 -2.37 -3.44
N GLU A 562 -36.70 -1.09 -3.61
CA GLU A 562 -37.22 -0.56 -4.86
C GLU A 562 -36.16 -0.55 -5.97
N ILE A 563 -34.94 -0.12 -5.66
CA ILE A 563 -33.78 -0.17 -6.59
C ILE A 563 -33.56 -1.61 -7.07
N ARG A 564 -33.70 -2.59 -6.17
CA ARG A 564 -33.53 -4.02 -6.49
C ARG A 564 -34.65 -4.55 -7.38
N ARG A 565 -35.91 -4.23 -7.09
CA ARG A 565 -37.06 -4.60 -7.93
C ARG A 565 -36.91 -4.08 -9.36
N MET A 566 -36.38 -2.86 -9.52
CA MET A 566 -36.12 -2.29 -10.84
C MET A 566 -35.04 -3.07 -11.60
N LEU A 567 -33.94 -3.48 -10.95
CA LEU A 567 -32.90 -4.31 -11.58
C LEU A 567 -33.44 -5.67 -12.04
N VAL A 568 -34.18 -6.36 -11.18
CA VAL A 568 -34.78 -7.67 -11.51
C VAL A 568 -35.72 -7.53 -12.71
N SER A 569 -36.59 -6.52 -12.71
CA SER A 569 -37.51 -6.26 -13.83
C SER A 569 -36.76 -6.00 -15.13
N PHE A 570 -35.70 -5.18 -15.08
CA PHE A 570 -34.83 -4.91 -16.22
C PHE A 570 -34.17 -6.19 -16.77
N LEU A 571 -33.63 -7.03 -15.88
CA LEU A 571 -32.97 -8.28 -16.27
C LEU A 571 -33.94 -9.27 -16.93
N SER A 572 -35.18 -9.36 -16.43
CA SER A 572 -36.23 -10.19 -17.04
C SER A 572 -36.55 -9.76 -18.47
N TYR A 573 -36.77 -8.47 -18.70
CA TYR A 573 -37.01 -7.92 -20.05
C TYR A 573 -35.80 -8.12 -20.96
N ARG A 574 -34.60 -7.82 -20.47
CA ARG A 574 -33.35 -8.02 -21.22
C ARG A 574 -33.15 -9.49 -21.60
N SER A 575 -33.46 -10.41 -20.70
CA SER A 575 -33.37 -11.85 -20.96
C SER A 575 -34.33 -12.29 -22.08
N ALA A 576 -35.54 -11.74 -22.12
CA ALA A 576 -36.49 -12.01 -23.20
C ALA A 576 -35.96 -11.54 -24.57
N LEU A 577 -35.43 -10.32 -24.65
CA LEU A 577 -34.85 -9.78 -25.89
C LEU A 577 -33.66 -10.61 -26.37
N LEU A 578 -32.75 -10.99 -25.46
CA LEU A 578 -31.57 -11.78 -25.81
C LEU A 578 -31.92 -13.18 -26.33
N ARG A 579 -32.99 -13.80 -25.82
CA ARG A 579 -33.50 -15.07 -26.38
C ARG A 579 -33.94 -14.91 -27.84
N THR A 580 -34.66 -13.83 -28.16
CA THR A 580 -35.06 -13.53 -29.55
C THR A 580 -33.86 -13.24 -30.44
N VAL A 581 -32.86 -12.51 -29.95
CA VAL A 581 -31.60 -12.28 -30.68
C VAL A 581 -30.93 -13.60 -31.02
N TRP A 582 -30.76 -14.48 -30.04
CA TRP A 582 -30.12 -15.78 -30.23
C TRP A 582 -30.88 -16.66 -31.23
N HIS A 583 -32.21 -16.73 -31.09
CA HIS A 583 -33.06 -17.58 -31.90
C HIS A 583 -33.01 -17.23 -33.40
N TYR A 584 -33.09 -15.94 -33.73
CA TYR A 584 -33.13 -15.47 -35.12
C TYR A 584 -31.75 -15.13 -35.72
N GLN A 585 -30.64 -15.49 -35.06
CA GLN A 585 -29.28 -15.17 -35.51
C GLN A 585 -28.92 -15.79 -36.88
N ARG A 586 -29.51 -16.93 -37.24
CA ARG A 586 -29.29 -17.65 -38.51
C ARG A 586 -30.35 -17.31 -39.57
N HIS A 587 -30.86 -16.09 -39.57
CA HIS A 587 -31.92 -15.65 -40.50
C HIS A 587 -31.58 -15.86 -41.98
N ASP A 588 -30.29 -15.85 -42.35
CA ASP A 588 -29.81 -15.99 -43.73
C ASP A 588 -30.05 -17.39 -44.34
N GLU A 589 -30.41 -18.39 -43.53
CA GLU A 589 -30.74 -19.75 -44.00
C GLU A 589 -32.14 -19.86 -44.62
N LEU A 590 -33.00 -18.88 -44.38
CA LEU A 590 -34.35 -18.87 -44.90
C LEU A 590 -34.36 -18.48 -46.38
N THR A 591 -34.95 -19.35 -47.21
CA THR A 591 -35.07 -19.14 -48.66
C THR A 591 -36.19 -18.16 -49.02
N GLY A 592 -37.25 -18.11 -48.22
CA GLY A 592 -38.37 -17.17 -48.37
C GLY A 592 -37.96 -15.75 -47.99
N GLU A 593 -38.12 -14.81 -48.93
CA GLU A 593 -37.68 -13.43 -48.70
C GLU A 593 -38.45 -12.75 -47.56
N ARG A 594 -39.76 -13.00 -47.46
CA ARG A 594 -40.61 -12.42 -46.41
C ARG A 594 -40.22 -12.95 -45.03
N GLU A 595 -40.03 -14.25 -44.90
CA GLU A 595 -39.66 -14.94 -43.65
C GLU A 595 -38.26 -14.53 -43.20
N ARG A 596 -37.29 -14.47 -44.12
CA ARG A 596 -35.95 -13.95 -43.85
C ARG A 596 -35.98 -12.52 -43.33
N LEU A 597 -36.79 -11.65 -43.95
CA LEU A 597 -36.94 -10.26 -43.53
C LEU A 597 -37.64 -10.13 -42.18
N ARG A 598 -38.63 -10.98 -41.85
CA ARG A 598 -39.23 -11.02 -40.50
C ARG A 598 -38.22 -11.45 -39.44
N ALA A 599 -37.47 -12.52 -39.69
CA ALA A 599 -36.41 -13.01 -38.80
C ALA A 599 -35.34 -11.94 -38.55
N LEU A 600 -34.88 -11.27 -39.62
CA LEU A 600 -33.92 -10.17 -39.53
C LEU A 600 -34.47 -8.99 -38.71
N LEU A 601 -35.75 -8.64 -38.90
CA LEU A 601 -36.40 -7.55 -38.15
C LEU A 601 -36.48 -7.89 -36.65
N LEU A 602 -36.90 -9.11 -36.30
CA LEU A 602 -36.97 -9.59 -34.90
C LEU A 602 -35.58 -9.64 -34.25
N HIS A 603 -34.59 -10.19 -34.95
CA HIS A 603 -33.20 -10.27 -34.50
C HIS A 603 -32.65 -8.87 -34.20
N TYR A 604 -32.79 -7.97 -35.17
CA TYR A 604 -32.19 -6.64 -35.08
C TYR A 604 -32.93 -5.73 -34.10
N ALA A 605 -34.27 -5.70 -34.11
CA ALA A 605 -35.05 -4.91 -33.16
C ALA A 605 -34.76 -5.33 -31.72
N SER A 606 -34.72 -6.63 -31.45
CA SER A 606 -34.46 -7.13 -30.10
C SER A 606 -33.06 -6.75 -29.61
N ALA A 607 -32.06 -6.83 -30.48
CA ALA A 607 -30.68 -6.46 -30.14
C ALA A 607 -30.53 -4.94 -29.92
N ALA A 608 -31.12 -4.13 -30.80
CA ALA A 608 -31.08 -2.67 -30.71
C ALA A 608 -31.76 -2.18 -29.42
N VAL A 609 -32.95 -2.72 -29.10
CA VAL A 609 -33.69 -2.39 -27.87
C VAL A 609 -32.94 -2.85 -26.64
N ALA A 610 -32.39 -4.07 -26.63
CA ALA A 610 -31.63 -4.59 -25.50
C ALA A 610 -30.40 -3.73 -25.18
N TYR A 611 -29.73 -3.23 -26.21
CA TYR A 611 -28.59 -2.35 -26.06
C TYR A 611 -28.98 -0.93 -25.62
N ASP A 612 -29.96 -0.31 -26.27
CA ASP A 612 -30.42 1.05 -25.95
C ASP A 612 -30.94 1.13 -24.50
N TYR A 613 -31.79 0.19 -24.07
CA TYR A 613 -32.29 0.19 -22.70
C TYR A 613 -31.22 -0.18 -21.67
N ALA A 614 -30.24 -1.02 -22.01
CA ALA A 614 -29.08 -1.22 -21.14
C ALA A 614 -28.28 0.08 -20.97
N ALA A 615 -28.09 0.84 -22.06
CA ALA A 615 -27.41 2.12 -22.03
C ALA A 615 -28.18 3.16 -21.19
N ARG A 616 -29.49 3.29 -21.40
CA ARG A 616 -30.35 4.18 -20.61
C ARG A 616 -30.36 3.78 -19.14
N PHE A 617 -30.49 2.49 -18.82
CA PHE A 617 -30.47 1.98 -17.45
C PHE A 617 -29.13 2.29 -16.77
N VAL A 618 -28.00 2.11 -17.46
CA VAL A 618 -26.69 2.46 -16.91
C VAL A 618 -26.57 3.98 -16.69
N LEU A 619 -26.94 4.80 -17.68
CA LEU A 619 -26.92 6.25 -17.60
C LEU A 619 -27.81 6.81 -16.48
N ALA A 620 -28.95 6.17 -16.25
CA ALA A 620 -29.89 6.53 -15.19
C ALA A 620 -29.23 6.52 -13.79
N PHE A 621 -28.31 5.60 -13.55
CA PHE A 621 -27.57 5.49 -12.29
C PHE A 621 -26.17 6.10 -12.34
N ASP A 622 -25.80 6.74 -13.45
CA ASP A 622 -24.48 7.35 -13.60
C ASP A 622 -24.25 8.50 -12.60
N GLY A 623 -23.04 8.59 -12.06
CA GLY A 623 -22.70 9.52 -10.98
C GLY A 623 -23.34 9.21 -9.61
N LYS A 624 -24.28 8.26 -9.53
CA LYS A 624 -24.98 7.87 -8.29
C LYS A 624 -24.27 6.69 -7.62
N ALA A 625 -23.09 6.94 -7.06
CA ALA A 625 -22.21 5.91 -6.49
C ALA A 625 -22.90 4.95 -5.51
N ASN A 626 -23.81 5.45 -4.67
CA ASN A 626 -24.55 4.63 -3.70
C ASN A 626 -25.53 3.66 -4.37
N ALA A 627 -26.28 4.09 -5.38
CA ALA A 627 -27.18 3.21 -6.12
C ALA A 627 -26.41 2.17 -6.93
N ILE A 628 -25.29 2.56 -7.56
CA ILE A 628 -24.41 1.64 -8.28
C ILE A 628 -23.85 0.54 -7.36
N ARG A 629 -23.44 0.90 -6.13
CA ARG A 629 -23.00 -0.11 -5.16
C ARG A 629 -24.14 -1.08 -4.84
N LYS A 630 -25.34 -0.55 -4.57
CA LYS A 630 -26.53 -1.37 -4.27
C LYS A 630 -26.89 -2.34 -5.39
N LEU A 631 -26.85 -1.88 -6.64
CA LEU A 631 -27.13 -2.68 -7.84
C LEU A 631 -26.08 -3.77 -8.11
N ASN A 632 -24.91 -3.70 -7.46
CA ASN A 632 -23.85 -4.69 -7.58
C ASN A 632 -23.79 -5.66 -6.39
N GLU A 633 -24.68 -5.54 -5.40
CA GLU A 633 -24.81 -6.54 -4.33
C GLU A 633 -25.37 -7.86 -4.88
N ALA A 634 -24.99 -8.98 -4.28
CA ALA A 634 -25.61 -10.27 -4.61
C ALA A 634 -27.06 -10.35 -4.06
N GLU A 635 -27.92 -11.11 -4.73
CA GLU A 635 -29.26 -11.45 -4.25
C GLU A 635 -29.54 -12.94 -4.45
N PRO A 636 -29.33 -13.77 -3.41
CA PRO A 636 -29.55 -15.20 -3.49
C PRO A 636 -31.00 -15.60 -3.81
N ARG A 637 -32.00 -14.77 -3.45
CA ARG A 637 -33.42 -15.09 -3.73
C ARG A 637 -33.76 -15.14 -5.22
N TRP A 638 -32.97 -14.45 -6.05
CA TRP A 638 -33.21 -14.26 -7.49
C TRP A 638 -32.02 -14.74 -8.34
N ASP A 639 -31.08 -15.48 -7.75
CA ASP A 639 -29.85 -15.97 -8.38
C ASP A 639 -29.00 -14.85 -9.03
N LEU A 640 -28.98 -13.66 -8.41
CA LEU A 640 -28.18 -12.53 -8.90
C LEU A 640 -26.80 -12.53 -8.26
N ALA A 641 -25.77 -12.65 -9.10
CA ALA A 641 -24.39 -12.54 -8.69
C ALA A 641 -23.99 -11.08 -8.36
N ALA A 642 -23.05 -10.90 -7.43
CA ALA A 642 -22.44 -9.60 -7.19
C ALA A 642 -21.73 -9.10 -8.46
N GLY A 643 -21.78 -7.78 -8.70
CA GLY A 643 -21.18 -7.17 -9.89
C GLY A 643 -22.04 -7.23 -11.16
N THR A 644 -23.33 -7.61 -11.06
CA THR A 644 -24.23 -7.72 -12.21
C THR A 644 -24.39 -6.39 -12.97
N TYR A 645 -24.58 -5.27 -12.27
CA TYR A 645 -24.66 -3.94 -12.90
C TYR A 645 -23.33 -3.54 -13.56
N ASP A 646 -22.20 -3.73 -12.88
CA ASP A 646 -20.87 -3.44 -13.42
C ASP A 646 -20.60 -4.29 -14.68
N THR A 647 -21.10 -5.52 -14.73
CA THR A 647 -21.04 -6.39 -15.91
C THR A 647 -21.87 -5.83 -17.07
N ILE A 648 -23.13 -5.41 -16.82
CA ILE A 648 -23.96 -4.74 -17.84
C ILE A 648 -23.26 -3.46 -18.35
N ARG A 649 -22.70 -2.66 -17.43
CA ARG A 649 -21.96 -1.43 -17.75
C ARG A 649 -20.72 -1.71 -18.59
N ALA A 650 -19.91 -2.71 -18.22
CA ALA A 650 -18.70 -3.08 -18.96
C ALA A 650 -19.04 -3.54 -20.39
N ASN A 651 -20.15 -4.28 -20.55
CA ASN A 651 -20.60 -4.79 -21.85
C ASN A 651 -20.97 -3.69 -22.86
N LEU A 652 -21.50 -2.55 -22.39
CA LEU A 652 -21.79 -1.39 -23.26
C LEU A 652 -20.53 -0.73 -23.82
N GLY A 653 -19.41 -0.83 -23.11
CA GLY A 653 -18.13 -0.30 -23.58
C GLY A 653 -17.44 -1.19 -24.61
N HIS A 654 -17.92 -2.42 -24.83
CA HIS A 654 -17.20 -3.41 -25.63
C HIS A 654 -17.16 -3.04 -27.13
N VAL A 655 -15.95 -3.04 -27.73
CA VAL A 655 -15.75 -2.54 -29.11
C VAL A 655 -16.48 -3.42 -30.13
N ALA A 656 -16.57 -4.73 -29.89
CA ALA A 656 -17.28 -5.64 -30.78
C ALA A 656 -18.79 -5.36 -30.83
N HIS A 657 -19.43 -5.06 -29.69
CA HIS A 657 -20.87 -4.75 -29.66
C HIS A 657 -21.17 -3.44 -30.37
N ARG A 658 -20.33 -2.43 -30.17
CA ARG A 658 -20.45 -1.14 -30.88
C ARG A 658 -20.32 -1.31 -32.38
N ARG A 659 -19.28 -2.01 -32.86
CA ARG A 659 -19.09 -2.28 -34.30
C ARG A 659 -20.24 -3.08 -34.89
N TRP A 660 -20.77 -4.05 -34.15
CA TRP A 660 -21.91 -4.84 -34.58
C TRP A 660 -23.17 -3.98 -34.73
N LEU A 661 -23.45 -3.06 -33.80
CA LEU A 661 -24.56 -2.11 -33.90
C LEU A 661 -24.39 -1.11 -35.03
N GLU A 662 -23.19 -0.56 -35.22
CA GLU A 662 -22.88 0.36 -36.33
C GLU A 662 -23.11 -0.32 -37.68
N ALA A 663 -22.67 -1.58 -37.83
CA ALA A 663 -22.89 -2.38 -39.03
C ALA A 663 -24.38 -2.72 -39.21
N GLY A 664 -25.07 -3.11 -38.14
CA GLY A 664 -26.51 -3.38 -38.15
C GLY A 664 -27.33 -2.14 -38.53
N TRP A 665 -26.93 -0.95 -38.08
CA TRP A 665 -27.60 0.31 -38.40
C TRP A 665 -27.45 0.68 -39.87
N ALA A 666 -26.25 0.51 -40.43
CA ALA A 666 -26.03 0.66 -41.87
C ALA A 666 -26.87 -0.36 -42.68
N ASN A 667 -26.90 -1.62 -42.24
CA ASN A 667 -27.69 -2.68 -42.88
C ASN A 667 -29.20 -2.41 -42.80
N TYR A 668 -29.69 -1.86 -41.69
CA TYR A 668 -31.08 -1.49 -41.52
C TYR A 668 -31.54 -0.51 -42.60
N HIS A 669 -30.83 0.62 -42.75
CA HIS A 669 -31.15 1.63 -43.78
C HIS A 669 -31.11 1.06 -45.20
N ALA A 670 -30.16 0.17 -45.48
CA ALA A 670 -30.07 -0.51 -46.77
C ALA A 670 -31.24 -1.48 -47.04
N THR A 671 -31.94 -1.94 -45.99
CA THR A 671 -32.99 -2.99 -46.07
C THR A 671 -34.41 -2.44 -45.95
N VAL A 672 -34.61 -1.19 -45.50
CA VAL A 672 -35.93 -0.55 -45.32
C VAL A 672 -36.85 -0.69 -46.53
N THR A 673 -36.35 -0.44 -47.74
CA THR A 673 -37.14 -0.53 -48.97
C THR A 673 -37.65 -1.94 -49.24
N ARG A 674 -36.91 -2.97 -48.82
CA ARG A 674 -37.29 -4.38 -48.98
C ARG A 674 -38.37 -4.77 -47.97
N TRP A 675 -38.29 -4.29 -46.73
CA TRP A 675 -39.38 -4.48 -45.75
C TRP A 675 -40.68 -3.81 -46.19
N GLN A 676 -40.61 -2.62 -46.80
CA GLN A 676 -41.77 -1.93 -47.36
C GLN A 676 -42.41 -2.74 -48.51
N ALA A 677 -41.59 -3.25 -49.43
CA ALA A 677 -42.07 -4.06 -50.56
C ALA A 677 -42.77 -5.36 -50.11
N CYS A 678 -42.38 -5.92 -48.96
CA CYS A 678 -42.99 -7.13 -48.39
C CYS A 678 -44.13 -6.86 -47.40
N GLY A 679 -44.56 -5.61 -47.20
CA GLY A 679 -45.63 -5.26 -46.26
C GLY A 679 -45.27 -5.48 -44.79
N LEU A 680 -43.99 -5.34 -44.42
CA LEU A 680 -43.47 -5.57 -43.06
C LEU A 680 -42.99 -4.26 -42.41
N TYR A 681 -43.63 -3.13 -42.71
CA TYR A 681 -43.15 -1.80 -42.27
C TYR A 681 -44.22 -0.97 -41.55
N ALA A 682 -45.39 -0.75 -42.18
CA ALA A 682 -46.39 0.20 -41.70
C ALA A 682 -47.43 -0.42 -40.74
N ASP A 683 -47.67 -1.73 -40.84
CA ASP A 683 -48.66 -2.43 -40.03
C ASP A 683 -48.10 -2.82 -38.67
N GLU A 684 -48.96 -2.91 -37.65
CA GLU A 684 -48.58 -3.48 -36.36
C GLU A 684 -48.49 -5.01 -36.46
N PRO A 685 -47.49 -5.65 -35.82
CA PRO A 685 -46.54 -5.11 -34.84
C PRO A 685 -45.25 -4.50 -35.45
N HIS A 686 -45.04 -4.60 -36.76
CA HIS A 686 -43.77 -4.23 -37.42
C HIS A 686 -43.45 -2.74 -37.30
N ALA A 687 -44.46 -1.87 -37.37
CA ALA A 687 -44.29 -0.43 -37.19
C ALA A 687 -43.66 -0.09 -35.83
N THR A 688 -44.06 -0.79 -34.76
CA THR A 688 -43.46 -0.63 -33.43
C THR A 688 -41.99 -1.05 -33.38
N LEU A 689 -41.65 -2.17 -34.04
CA LEU A 689 -40.26 -2.66 -34.11
C LEU A 689 -39.36 -1.68 -34.87
N HIS A 690 -39.82 -1.14 -36.00
CA HIS A 690 -39.10 -0.13 -36.78
C HIS A 690 -38.88 1.16 -35.98
N ARG A 691 -39.90 1.67 -35.29
CA ARG A 691 -39.77 2.84 -34.40
C ARG A 691 -38.72 2.59 -33.32
N ALA A 692 -38.74 1.41 -32.70
CA ALA A 692 -37.80 1.05 -31.65
C ALA A 692 -36.35 1.00 -32.17
N ILE A 693 -36.12 0.45 -33.37
CA ILE A 693 -34.81 0.46 -34.04
C ILE A 693 -34.33 1.89 -34.28
N VAL A 694 -35.18 2.77 -34.83
CA VAL A 694 -34.80 4.15 -35.14
C VAL A 694 -34.39 4.91 -33.89
N VAL A 695 -35.19 4.81 -32.85
CA VAL A 695 -34.91 5.45 -31.55
C VAL A 695 -33.59 4.91 -30.96
N ALA A 696 -33.37 3.60 -30.99
CA ALA A 696 -32.15 2.99 -30.50
C ALA A 696 -30.90 3.44 -31.29
N GLY A 697 -31.00 3.55 -32.61
CA GLY A 697 -29.90 4.01 -33.48
C GLY A 697 -29.49 5.45 -33.19
N GLU A 698 -30.46 6.37 -33.09
CA GLU A 698 -30.20 7.78 -32.77
C GLU A 698 -29.59 7.98 -31.38
N ASN A 699 -30.00 7.18 -30.40
CA ASN A 699 -29.43 7.20 -29.06
C ASN A 699 -28.01 6.65 -29.04
N THR A 700 -27.76 5.55 -29.74
CA THR A 700 -26.43 4.90 -29.78
C THR A 700 -25.36 5.85 -30.32
N ALA A 701 -25.69 6.66 -31.35
CA ALA A 701 -24.80 7.68 -31.88
C ALA A 701 -24.46 8.77 -30.84
N ARG A 702 -25.45 9.22 -30.06
CA ARG A 702 -25.27 10.20 -28.97
C ARG A 702 -24.53 9.61 -27.76
N LEU A 703 -24.67 8.31 -27.53
CA LEU A 703 -24.08 7.58 -26.40
C LEU A 703 -22.60 7.21 -26.62
N ALA A 704 -22.15 7.04 -27.87
CA ALA A 704 -20.79 6.61 -28.19
C ALA A 704 -19.69 7.51 -27.57
N GLU A 705 -19.95 8.82 -27.50
CA GLU A 705 -19.02 9.82 -26.92
C GLU A 705 -18.97 9.75 -25.39
N ARG A 706 -20.12 9.50 -24.73
CA ARG A 706 -20.22 9.31 -23.27
C ARG A 706 -19.70 7.94 -22.81
N LEU A 707 -19.92 6.88 -23.58
CA LEU A 707 -19.44 5.52 -23.31
C LEU A 707 -17.91 5.39 -23.29
N LEU A 708 -17.20 6.23 -24.06
CA LEU A 708 -15.74 6.33 -23.98
C LEU A 708 -15.28 6.88 -22.62
N HIS A 709 -15.93 7.93 -22.10
CA HIS A 709 -15.69 8.42 -20.75
C HIS A 709 -15.98 7.35 -19.69
N TYR A 710 -17.02 6.51 -19.88
CA TYR A 710 -17.37 5.44 -18.93
C TYR A 710 -16.38 4.28 -18.88
N LYS A 711 -15.74 3.92 -19.99
CA LYS A 711 -14.62 2.96 -19.99
C LYS A 711 -13.46 3.44 -19.13
N PHE A 712 -13.16 4.75 -19.16
CA PHE A 712 -12.11 5.34 -18.34
C PHE A 712 -12.50 5.43 -16.87
N ALA A 713 -13.74 5.83 -16.56
CA ALA A 713 -14.24 5.84 -15.19
C ALA A 713 -14.25 4.44 -14.56
N THR A 714 -14.61 3.40 -15.33
CA THR A 714 -14.61 2.01 -14.86
C THR A 714 -13.19 1.49 -14.64
N ALA A 715 -12.26 1.72 -15.57
CA ALA A 715 -10.86 1.34 -15.40
C ALA A 715 -10.17 2.08 -14.24
N ALA A 716 -10.50 3.36 -14.03
CA ALA A 716 -10.03 4.13 -12.88
C ALA A 716 -10.64 3.62 -11.57
N ALA A 717 -11.93 3.28 -11.56
CA ALA A 717 -12.61 2.68 -10.41
C ALA A 717 -12.12 1.27 -10.10
N ASP A 718 -11.71 0.48 -11.11
CA ASP A 718 -11.14 -0.85 -10.93
C ASP A 718 -9.68 -0.79 -10.45
N LEU A 719 -8.90 0.19 -10.94
CA LEU A 719 -7.58 0.50 -10.40
C LEU A 719 -7.68 1.01 -8.96
N GLU A 720 -8.70 1.83 -8.67
CA GLU A 720 -9.01 2.30 -7.34
C GLU A 720 -9.53 1.16 -6.44
N LYS A 721 -10.39 0.25 -6.91
CA LYS A 721 -10.81 -0.98 -6.20
C LYS A 721 -9.64 -1.93 -5.98
N PHE A 722 -8.67 -2.00 -6.89
CA PHE A 722 -7.45 -2.79 -6.72
C PHE A 722 -6.52 -2.16 -5.67
N ALA A 723 -6.30 -0.85 -5.74
CA ALA A 723 -5.52 -0.09 -4.76
C ALA A 723 -6.18 -0.09 -3.37
N ARG A 724 -7.49 0.17 -3.33
CA ARG A 724 -8.33 0.07 -2.13
C ARG A 724 -8.46 -1.37 -1.66
N GLY A 725 -8.45 -2.40 -2.51
CA GLY A 725 -8.55 -3.81 -2.11
C GLY A 725 -7.31 -4.30 -1.34
N GLY A 726 -6.13 -3.79 -1.69
CA GLY A 726 -4.92 -3.96 -0.89
C GLY A 726 -4.99 -3.19 0.44
N TRP A 727 -5.54 -1.97 0.41
CA TRP A 727 -5.80 -1.17 1.61
C TRP A 727 -6.92 -1.75 2.50
N TYR A 728 -7.93 -2.41 1.93
CA TYR A 728 -9.12 -2.96 2.58
C TYR A 728 -8.78 -4.23 3.35
N ARG A 729 -7.89 -5.06 2.81
CA ARG A 729 -7.31 -6.18 3.56
C ARG A 729 -6.37 -5.69 4.66
N ALA A 730 -5.70 -4.55 4.46
CA ALA A 730 -4.86 -3.96 5.50
C ALA A 730 -5.69 -3.26 6.59
N SER A 731 -6.76 -2.55 6.22
CA SER A 731 -7.68 -1.87 7.13
C SER A 731 -8.54 -2.87 7.88
N SER A 732 -9.09 -3.90 7.23
CA SER A 732 -9.80 -4.98 7.95
C SER A 732 -8.87 -5.68 8.94
N VAL A 733 -7.62 -6.01 8.58
CA VAL A 733 -6.66 -6.57 9.55
C VAL A 733 -6.40 -5.60 10.71
N VAL A 734 -6.26 -4.30 10.46
CA VAL A 734 -6.07 -3.28 11.51
C VAL A 734 -7.33 -3.06 12.34
N SER A 735 -8.52 -3.07 11.75
CA SER A 735 -9.81 -2.90 12.40
C SER A 735 -10.22 -4.14 13.20
N THR A 736 -9.96 -5.35 12.70
CA THR A 736 -10.09 -6.61 13.45
C THR A 736 -9.06 -6.66 14.58
N LEU A 737 -7.81 -6.25 14.33
CA LEU A 737 -6.83 -6.08 15.40
C LEU A 737 -7.33 -5.08 16.43
N ILE A 738 -7.83 -3.90 16.07
CA ILE A 738 -8.32 -2.90 17.03
C ILE A 738 -9.60 -3.39 17.75
N GLY A 739 -10.48 -4.09 17.04
CA GLY A 739 -11.72 -4.67 17.56
C GLY A 739 -11.49 -5.80 18.55
N ASP A 740 -10.47 -6.64 18.34
CA ASP A 740 -10.16 -7.80 19.18
C ASP A 740 -9.01 -7.53 20.17
N THR A 741 -8.23 -6.46 19.99
CA THR A 741 -7.12 -6.10 20.87
C THR A 741 -7.66 -5.55 22.18
N ARG A 742 -7.34 -6.26 23.25
CA ARG A 742 -7.60 -5.79 24.61
C ARG A 742 -6.49 -4.85 25.04
N ILE A 743 -6.83 -3.62 25.47
CA ILE A 743 -5.87 -2.63 25.99
C ILE A 743 -5.23 -3.13 27.30
N ARG A 744 -5.96 -3.98 28.04
CA ARG A 744 -5.53 -4.59 29.30
C ARG A 744 -6.28 -5.92 29.50
N ALA A 745 -5.67 -6.88 30.19
CA ALA A 745 -6.35 -8.12 30.55
C ALA A 745 -7.52 -7.83 31.54
N PRO A 746 -8.69 -8.50 31.40
CA PRO A 746 -9.77 -8.41 32.39
C PRO A 746 -9.25 -8.72 33.80
N ARG A 747 -9.88 -8.18 34.85
CA ARG A 747 -9.57 -8.55 36.25
C ARG A 747 -9.69 -10.07 36.43
N GLN A 748 -8.57 -10.80 36.36
CA GLN A 748 -8.46 -12.24 36.68
C GLN A 748 -9.57 -13.16 36.12
N GLY A 749 -10.26 -12.77 35.03
CA GLY A 749 -11.34 -13.54 34.41
C GLY A 749 -12.75 -13.35 34.99
N THR A 750 -13.00 -12.39 35.90
CA THR A 750 -14.35 -12.13 36.46
C THR A 750 -15.05 -10.97 35.75
N ALA A 751 -16.25 -11.20 35.20
CA ALA A 751 -17.12 -10.16 34.64
C ALA A 751 -17.72 -9.27 35.75
N LEU A 752 -17.98 -7.99 35.47
CA LEU A 752 -18.59 -7.07 36.43
C LEU A 752 -20.09 -7.35 36.65
N ILE A 753 -20.78 -7.83 35.61
CA ILE A 753 -22.18 -8.25 35.71
C ILE A 753 -22.23 -9.68 36.26
N THR A 754 -22.71 -9.82 37.49
CA THR A 754 -22.84 -11.13 38.13
C THR A 754 -24.09 -11.88 37.65
N PRO A 755 -24.13 -13.23 37.76
CA PRO A 755 -25.32 -14.01 37.44
C PRO A 755 -26.59 -13.54 38.16
N GLU A 756 -26.47 -13.04 39.39
CA GLU A 756 -27.58 -12.48 40.17
C GLU A 756 -28.13 -11.21 39.53
N LEU A 757 -27.25 -10.29 39.09
CA LEU A 757 -27.65 -9.08 38.36
C LEU A 757 -28.29 -9.45 37.02
N LEU A 758 -27.72 -10.41 36.30
CA LEU A 758 -28.28 -10.87 35.03
C LEU A 758 -29.69 -11.45 35.19
N ALA A 759 -29.95 -12.16 36.29
CA ALA A 759 -31.26 -12.70 36.64
C ALA A 759 -32.32 -11.61 36.90
N THR A 760 -31.91 -10.38 37.26
CA THR A 760 -32.84 -9.24 37.42
C THR A 760 -33.29 -8.63 36.09
N VAL A 761 -32.47 -8.74 35.05
CA VAL A 761 -32.76 -8.15 33.72
C VAL A 761 -33.53 -9.13 32.84
N ARG A 762 -33.18 -10.43 32.86
CA ARG A 762 -33.74 -11.45 31.97
C ARG A 762 -35.27 -11.48 31.91
N PRO A 763 -36.03 -11.45 33.02
CA PRO A 763 -37.49 -11.52 32.99
C PRO A 763 -38.15 -10.27 32.36
N ARG A 764 -37.40 -9.19 32.17
CA ARG A 764 -37.90 -7.91 31.65
C ARG A 764 -37.74 -7.78 30.14
N LEU A 765 -36.92 -8.63 29.51
CA LEU A 765 -36.64 -8.62 28.07
C LEU A 765 -37.86 -9.09 27.26
N GLN A 766 -38.10 -8.46 26.11
CA GLN A 766 -39.12 -8.85 25.14
C GLN A 766 -38.55 -8.82 23.72
N PRO A 767 -39.06 -9.69 22.80
CA PRO A 767 -38.67 -9.65 21.39
C PRO A 767 -38.81 -8.25 20.78
N GLY A 768 -37.71 -7.72 20.26
CA GLY A 768 -37.60 -6.37 19.69
C GLY A 768 -36.86 -5.36 20.58
N ASP A 769 -36.51 -5.70 21.82
CA ASP A 769 -35.72 -4.82 22.69
C ASP A 769 -34.31 -4.59 22.13
N ILE A 770 -33.84 -3.34 22.20
CA ILE A 770 -32.50 -2.93 21.80
C ILE A 770 -31.60 -2.97 23.04
N VAL A 771 -30.52 -3.76 22.96
CA VAL A 771 -29.52 -3.89 24.01
C VAL A 771 -28.32 -3.03 23.62
N ILE A 772 -27.83 -2.18 24.52
CA ILE A 772 -26.69 -1.29 24.32
C ILE A 772 -25.63 -1.67 25.34
N GLU A 773 -24.43 -1.96 24.87
CA GLU A 773 -23.42 -2.63 25.68
C GLU A 773 -22.08 -1.88 25.64
N ARG A 774 -21.34 -1.98 26.75
CA ARG A 774 -19.98 -1.47 26.87
C ARG A 774 -19.08 -2.54 27.50
N ARG A 775 -17.93 -2.77 26.86
CA ARG A 775 -16.83 -3.58 27.40
C ARG A 775 -15.57 -2.71 27.47
N ASN A 776 -15.12 -2.31 28.65
CA ASN A 776 -14.04 -1.33 28.89
C ASN A 776 -12.69 -1.76 28.31
N TRP A 777 -12.45 -3.06 28.22
CA TRP A 777 -11.13 -3.63 27.93
C TRP A 777 -10.74 -3.61 26.45
N TYR A 778 -11.67 -3.30 25.55
CA TYR A 778 -11.44 -3.32 24.11
C TYR A 778 -10.87 -2.00 23.59
N LEU A 779 -9.90 -2.10 22.67
CA LEU A 779 -9.25 -0.95 22.06
C LEU A 779 -10.21 -0.10 21.21
N SER A 780 -11.32 -0.67 20.74
CA SER A 780 -12.42 0.02 20.04
C SER A 780 -12.97 1.23 20.80
N ASN A 781 -12.97 1.23 22.14
CA ASN A 781 -13.45 2.36 22.97
C ASN A 781 -12.66 3.66 22.78
N ALA A 782 -11.40 3.59 22.32
CA ALA A 782 -10.59 4.79 22.08
C ALA A 782 -10.91 5.46 20.74
N PHE A 783 -11.64 4.78 19.85
CA PHE A 783 -11.87 5.20 18.46
C PHE A 783 -13.35 5.47 18.15
N LEU A 784 -14.28 4.93 18.94
CA LEU A 784 -15.71 5.19 18.80
C LEU A 784 -16.12 6.41 19.66
N PRO A 785 -16.98 7.31 19.14
CA PRO A 785 -17.40 8.48 19.89
C PRO A 785 -18.36 8.10 21.02
N GLY A 786 -18.11 8.66 22.21
CA GLY A 786 -19.01 8.54 23.34
C GLY A 786 -18.78 7.35 24.26
N TYR A 787 -19.67 7.18 25.23
CA TYR A 787 -19.57 6.12 26.24
C TYR A 787 -20.04 4.75 25.73
N TRP A 788 -20.96 4.69 24.77
CA TRP A 788 -21.59 3.44 24.30
C TRP A 788 -21.03 2.98 22.95
N PRO A 789 -20.24 1.88 22.89
CA PRO A 789 -19.61 1.41 21.66
C PRO A 789 -20.45 0.40 20.85
N HIS A 790 -21.35 -0.37 21.48
CA HIS A 790 -22.00 -1.54 20.85
C HIS A 790 -23.52 -1.58 21.05
N SER A 791 -24.23 -2.22 20.13
CA SER A 791 -25.66 -2.54 20.29
C SER A 791 -26.04 -3.89 19.69
N ALA A 792 -27.04 -4.54 20.27
CA ALA A 792 -27.60 -5.80 19.83
C ALA A 792 -29.14 -5.77 19.88
N LEU A 793 -29.79 -6.78 19.31
CA LEU A 793 -31.25 -6.92 19.32
C LEU A 793 -31.66 -8.20 20.06
N TYR A 794 -32.55 -8.08 21.04
CA TYR A 794 -33.18 -9.25 21.65
C TYR A 794 -34.28 -9.78 20.73
N ILE A 795 -34.09 -10.98 20.20
CA ILE A 795 -34.99 -11.62 19.22
C ILE A 795 -35.97 -12.60 19.86
N GLY A 796 -35.71 -13.02 21.09
CA GLY A 796 -36.54 -13.96 21.84
C GLY A 796 -36.26 -15.43 21.54
N THR A 797 -36.95 -16.29 22.28
CA THR A 797 -36.92 -17.75 22.17
C THR A 797 -37.75 -18.24 20.99
N VAL A 798 -37.50 -19.49 20.56
CA VAL A 798 -38.31 -20.15 19.52
C VAL A 798 -39.80 -20.19 19.88
N ALA A 799 -40.13 -20.34 21.17
CA ALA A 799 -41.52 -20.33 21.64
C ALA A 799 -42.18 -18.95 21.48
N GLU A 800 -41.47 -17.87 21.82
CA GLU A 800 -41.97 -16.50 21.65
C GLU A 800 -42.13 -16.13 20.17
N LEU A 801 -41.19 -16.55 19.31
CA LEU A 801 -41.29 -16.32 17.86
C LEU A 801 -42.49 -17.05 17.24
N ARG A 802 -42.80 -18.27 17.72
CA ARG A 802 -44.04 -19.00 17.34
C ARG A 802 -45.29 -18.30 17.84
N ALA A 803 -45.29 -17.78 19.08
CA ALA A 803 -46.40 -17.01 19.61
C ALA A 803 -46.66 -15.71 18.82
N LEU A 804 -45.60 -15.11 18.26
CA LEU A 804 -45.70 -13.97 17.33
C LEU A 804 -46.06 -14.37 15.90
N GLY A 805 -46.23 -15.67 15.59
CA GLY A 805 -46.56 -16.18 14.26
C GLY A 805 -45.47 -15.91 13.22
N LEU A 806 -44.20 -15.86 13.64
CA LEU A 806 -43.04 -15.66 12.76
C LEU A 806 -42.45 -16.98 12.25
N ASP A 807 -42.93 -18.12 12.75
CA ASP A 807 -42.48 -19.45 12.35
C ASP A 807 -42.80 -19.79 10.88
N ARG A 808 -43.78 -19.11 10.29
CA ARG A 808 -44.16 -19.23 8.88
C ARG A 808 -43.51 -18.18 7.97
N ASP A 809 -42.86 -17.16 8.52
CA ASP A 809 -42.17 -16.16 7.71
C ASP A 809 -40.89 -16.77 7.10
N PRO A 810 -40.73 -16.83 5.77
CA PRO A 810 -39.55 -17.44 5.14
C PRO A 810 -38.21 -16.85 5.59
N ARG A 811 -38.20 -15.57 6.01
CA ARG A 811 -37.00 -14.88 6.49
C ARG A 811 -36.53 -15.45 7.83
N VAL A 812 -37.46 -15.90 8.67
CA VAL A 812 -37.22 -16.41 10.04
C VAL A 812 -37.16 -17.93 10.06
N ALA A 813 -38.08 -18.62 9.38
CA ALA A 813 -38.26 -20.07 9.42
C ALA A 813 -36.96 -20.85 9.14
N ARG A 814 -36.18 -20.40 8.16
CA ARG A 814 -34.87 -20.99 7.78
C ARG A 814 -33.79 -20.95 8.86
N HIS A 815 -33.96 -20.11 9.90
CA HIS A 815 -32.99 -19.94 10.98
C HIS A 815 -33.44 -20.59 12.30
N LEU A 816 -34.70 -21.05 12.41
CA LEU A 816 -35.24 -21.59 13.66
C LEU A 816 -34.50 -22.82 14.16
N GLU A 817 -34.02 -23.68 13.27
CA GLU A 817 -33.23 -24.85 13.66
C GLU A 817 -31.89 -24.43 14.28
N ALA A 818 -31.20 -23.46 13.66
CA ALA A 818 -29.93 -22.93 14.16
C ALA A 818 -30.09 -22.17 15.48
N LEU A 819 -31.22 -21.47 15.66
CA LEU A 819 -31.58 -20.75 16.88
C LEU A 819 -31.95 -21.71 18.02
N GLY A 820 -32.61 -22.84 17.71
CA GLY A 820 -33.02 -23.85 18.69
C GLY A 820 -31.87 -24.65 19.29
N ARG A 821 -30.66 -24.57 18.72
CA ARG A 821 -29.45 -25.19 19.28
C ARG A 821 -28.83 -24.24 20.32
N PRO A 822 -28.56 -24.72 21.56
CA PRO A 822 -27.91 -23.88 22.57
C PRO A 822 -26.49 -23.48 22.16
N ASP A 823 -25.93 -22.49 22.85
CA ASP A 823 -24.51 -22.15 22.72
C ASP A 823 -23.59 -23.22 23.34
N ALA A 824 -22.27 -23.00 23.28
CA ALA A 824 -21.28 -23.96 23.78
C ALA A 824 -21.37 -24.20 25.30
N ALA A 825 -21.99 -23.30 26.05
CA ALA A 825 -22.21 -23.40 27.50
C ALA A 825 -23.63 -23.91 27.84
N GLY A 826 -24.46 -24.22 26.84
CA GLY A 826 -25.81 -24.76 27.03
C GLY A 826 -26.91 -23.71 27.13
N HIS A 827 -26.61 -22.43 26.91
CA HIS A 827 -27.58 -21.34 27.02
C HIS A 827 -28.38 -21.12 25.73
N PRO A 828 -29.65 -20.68 25.81
CA PRO A 828 -30.47 -20.41 24.64
C PRO A 828 -29.97 -19.17 23.90
N ARG A 829 -29.92 -19.26 22.57
CA ARG A 829 -29.57 -18.13 21.71
C ARG A 829 -30.82 -17.27 21.50
N VAL A 830 -30.79 -16.05 22.03
CA VAL A 830 -31.94 -15.13 22.04
C VAL A 830 -31.56 -13.69 21.70
N ILE A 831 -30.29 -13.44 21.39
CA ILE A 831 -29.77 -12.15 20.95
C ILE A 831 -29.26 -12.31 19.52
N LEU A 832 -29.50 -11.30 18.69
CA LEU A 832 -28.89 -11.14 17.39
C LEU A 832 -27.99 -9.92 17.43
N GLU A 833 -26.72 -10.10 17.11
CA GLU A 833 -25.72 -9.03 17.14
C GLU A 833 -24.76 -9.15 15.96
N ALA A 834 -24.18 -8.01 15.56
CA ALA A 834 -23.09 -7.99 14.59
C ALA A 834 -21.77 -7.76 15.33
N VAL A 835 -20.89 -8.76 15.30
CA VAL A 835 -19.56 -8.78 15.92
C VAL A 835 -18.52 -9.23 14.88
N SER A 836 -17.23 -9.30 15.20
CA SER A 836 -16.18 -9.55 14.20
C SER A 836 -16.36 -10.85 13.41
N GLU A 837 -17.08 -11.84 13.95
CA GLU A 837 -17.49 -13.09 13.30
C GLU A 837 -18.63 -12.93 12.27
N GLY A 838 -19.34 -11.80 12.28
CA GLY A 838 -20.51 -11.50 11.47
C GLY A 838 -21.77 -11.24 12.28
N VAL A 839 -22.93 -11.32 11.64
CA VAL A 839 -24.24 -11.23 12.29
C VAL A 839 -24.63 -12.59 12.81
N VAL A 840 -24.52 -12.79 14.13
CA VAL A 840 -24.61 -14.09 14.79
C VAL A 840 -25.68 -14.13 15.87
N PHE A 841 -26.14 -15.34 16.15
CA PHE A 841 -27.04 -15.61 17.27
C PHE A 841 -26.23 -15.87 18.54
N SER A 842 -26.53 -15.12 19.60
CA SER A 842 -25.80 -15.09 20.86
C SER A 842 -26.75 -15.32 22.05
N SER A 843 -26.19 -15.64 23.22
CA SER A 843 -26.92 -15.83 24.47
C SER A 843 -26.89 -14.56 25.32
N VAL A 844 -27.82 -14.46 26.28
CA VAL A 844 -27.83 -13.35 27.26
C VAL A 844 -26.56 -13.38 28.11
N GLU A 845 -26.08 -14.58 28.43
CA GLU A 845 -24.87 -14.83 29.19
C GLU A 845 -23.63 -14.31 28.44
N HIS A 846 -23.51 -14.59 27.15
CA HIS A 846 -22.36 -14.17 26.36
C HIS A 846 -22.40 -12.68 25.99
N SER A 847 -23.58 -12.12 25.67
CA SER A 847 -23.74 -10.72 25.27
C SER A 847 -23.75 -9.80 26.50
N ILE A 848 -24.82 -9.86 27.29
CA ILE A 848 -25.07 -8.99 28.45
C ILE A 848 -24.18 -9.39 29.64
N GLY A 849 -24.01 -10.69 29.90
CA GLY A 849 -23.28 -11.17 31.07
C GLY A 849 -21.78 -10.89 31.05
N GLU A 850 -21.17 -10.78 29.86
CA GLU A 850 -19.75 -10.44 29.70
C GLU A 850 -19.50 -8.94 29.54
N ALA A 851 -20.55 -8.12 29.50
CA ALA A 851 -20.43 -6.67 29.44
C ALA A 851 -20.09 -6.06 30.80
N ASP A 852 -19.51 -4.86 30.77
CA ASP A 852 -19.21 -4.09 31.98
C ASP A 852 -20.38 -3.17 32.34
N SER A 853 -21.03 -2.58 31.33
CA SER A 853 -22.28 -1.82 31.49
C SER A 853 -23.25 -2.18 30.37
N VAL A 854 -24.56 -2.22 30.69
CA VAL A 854 -25.62 -2.56 29.73
C VAL A 854 -26.86 -1.70 29.96
N ALA A 855 -27.41 -1.13 28.89
CA ALA A 855 -28.72 -0.49 28.88
C ALA A 855 -29.67 -1.23 27.93
N VAL A 856 -30.94 -1.35 28.31
CA VAL A 856 -31.98 -1.98 27.49
C VAL A 856 -33.10 -0.97 27.23
N LEU A 857 -33.39 -0.75 25.96
CA LEU A 857 -34.41 0.18 25.48
C LEU A 857 -35.42 -0.54 24.59
N ARG A 858 -36.72 -0.32 24.83
CA ARG A 858 -37.81 -0.97 24.11
C ARG A 858 -38.44 -0.05 23.06
N PRO A 859 -38.47 -0.42 21.78
CA PRO A 859 -39.24 0.28 20.76
C PRO A 859 -40.75 0.25 21.03
N ARG A 860 -41.40 1.42 20.91
CA ARG A 860 -42.87 1.52 20.96
C ARG A 860 -43.47 1.17 19.60
N LEU A 861 -43.70 -0.11 19.39
CA LEU A 861 -44.20 -0.67 18.12
C LEU A 861 -45.54 -1.38 18.30
N THR A 862 -46.40 -1.32 17.29
CA THR A 862 -47.56 -2.22 17.19
C THR A 862 -47.11 -3.67 17.02
N LEU A 863 -48.02 -4.62 17.23
CA LEU A 863 -47.71 -6.05 17.05
C LEU A 863 -47.22 -6.37 15.63
N GLU A 864 -47.85 -5.77 14.61
CA GLU A 864 -47.46 -5.94 13.21
C GLU A 864 -46.08 -5.35 12.91
N GLN A 865 -45.81 -4.14 13.39
CA GLN A 865 -44.50 -3.50 13.25
C GLN A 865 -43.41 -4.33 13.93
N ARG A 866 -43.67 -4.85 15.14
CA ARG A 866 -42.73 -5.71 15.87
C ARG A 866 -42.41 -6.99 15.09
N ARG A 867 -43.41 -7.63 14.47
CA ARG A 867 -43.21 -8.80 13.61
C ARG A 867 -42.31 -8.47 12.43
N GLU A 868 -42.54 -7.34 11.77
CA GLU A 868 -41.73 -6.92 10.62
C GLU A 868 -40.28 -6.55 11.02
N VAL A 869 -40.09 -5.84 12.15
CA VAL A 869 -38.75 -5.55 12.69
C VAL A 869 -37.96 -6.83 12.93
N LEU A 870 -38.57 -7.82 13.59
CA LEU A 870 -37.93 -9.11 13.85
C LEU A 870 -37.62 -9.83 12.54
N ALA A 871 -38.57 -9.93 11.61
CA ALA A 871 -38.36 -10.61 10.34
C ALA A 871 -37.26 -9.96 9.49
N ARG A 872 -37.15 -8.62 9.51
CA ARG A 872 -36.04 -7.88 8.91
C ARG A 872 -34.71 -8.19 9.59
N ALA A 873 -34.66 -8.18 10.92
CA ALA A 873 -33.45 -8.55 11.67
C ALA A 873 -32.95 -9.96 11.28
N PHE A 874 -33.84 -10.95 11.23
CA PHE A 874 -33.51 -12.31 10.77
C PHE A 874 -33.02 -12.37 9.32
N SER A 875 -33.46 -11.45 8.45
CA SER A 875 -32.98 -11.39 7.07
C SER A 875 -31.49 -11.02 6.94
N HIS A 876 -30.91 -10.49 8.02
CA HIS A 876 -29.50 -10.12 8.12
C HIS A 876 -28.61 -11.16 8.82
N ALA A 877 -29.20 -12.21 9.41
CA ALA A 877 -28.44 -13.27 10.08
C ALA A 877 -27.46 -13.96 9.10
N GLY A 878 -26.21 -14.16 9.55
CA GLY A 878 -25.14 -14.77 8.77
C GLY A 878 -24.40 -13.82 7.82
N LYS A 879 -24.74 -12.53 7.77
CA LYS A 879 -23.98 -11.55 7.00
C LYS A 879 -22.61 -11.27 7.64
N PRO A 880 -21.53 -11.06 6.87
CA PRO A 880 -20.23 -10.69 7.42
C PRO A 880 -20.26 -9.35 8.15
N TYR A 881 -19.30 -9.14 9.06
CA TYR A 881 -19.14 -7.87 9.76
C TYR A 881 -18.54 -6.80 8.86
N ASP A 882 -19.01 -5.56 8.99
CA ASP A 882 -18.45 -4.43 8.26
C ASP A 882 -17.35 -3.70 9.05
N PHE A 883 -16.09 -3.99 8.73
CA PHE A 883 -14.94 -3.34 9.35
C PHE A 883 -14.67 -1.92 8.82
N ASP A 884 -15.44 -1.45 7.83
CA ASP A 884 -15.31 -0.13 7.23
C ASP A 884 -16.38 0.85 7.71
N PHE A 885 -17.39 0.40 8.48
CA PHE A 885 -18.46 1.25 9.02
C PHE A 885 -19.21 2.03 7.90
N ASP A 886 -19.50 1.35 6.80
CA ASP A 886 -20.21 1.85 5.62
C ASP A 886 -21.68 1.42 5.65
N PHE A 887 -22.52 2.24 6.30
CA PHE A 887 -23.97 2.04 6.48
C PHE A 887 -24.78 1.94 5.16
N PHE A 888 -24.11 2.08 4.02
CA PHE A 888 -24.72 2.07 2.70
C PHE A 888 -24.45 0.77 1.91
N SER A 889 -23.79 -0.22 2.52
CA SER A 889 -23.64 -1.59 2.03
C SER A 889 -24.56 -2.50 2.86
N GLY A 890 -25.44 -3.26 2.21
CA GLY A 890 -26.37 -4.16 2.90
C GLY A 890 -25.84 -5.60 3.04
N ASP A 891 -24.69 -5.91 2.44
CA ASP A 891 -24.05 -7.23 2.44
C ASP A 891 -23.17 -7.49 3.66
N LYS A 892 -22.74 -6.43 4.36
CA LYS A 892 -22.05 -6.48 5.65
C LYS A 892 -22.70 -5.51 6.61
N LEU A 893 -22.57 -5.75 7.91
CA LEU A 893 -23.20 -4.88 8.91
C LEU A 893 -22.30 -4.64 10.10
N VAL A 894 -22.43 -3.44 10.68
CA VAL A 894 -22.00 -3.15 12.06
C VAL A 894 -23.16 -3.33 13.04
N CYS A 895 -22.82 -3.37 14.32
CA CYS A 895 -23.75 -3.65 15.42
C CYS A 895 -24.97 -2.70 15.48
N THR A 896 -24.76 -1.40 15.27
CA THR A 896 -25.83 -0.40 15.26
C THR A 896 -26.57 -0.32 13.92
N GLU A 897 -25.95 -0.77 12.84
CA GLU A 897 -26.60 -0.84 11.53
C GLU A 897 -27.63 -1.97 11.47
N LEU A 898 -27.37 -3.09 12.17
CA LEU A 898 -28.38 -4.14 12.36
C LEU A 898 -29.66 -3.56 13.00
N VAL A 899 -29.51 -2.73 14.04
CA VAL A 899 -30.63 -2.06 14.71
C VAL A 899 -31.31 -1.04 13.78
N TYR A 900 -30.50 -0.24 13.07
CA TYR A 900 -31.02 0.74 12.11
C TYR A 900 -31.83 0.08 10.98
N ARG A 901 -31.34 -1.01 10.39
CA ARG A 901 -32.02 -1.70 9.28
C ARG A 901 -33.25 -2.47 9.74
N ALA A 902 -33.24 -2.99 10.96
CA ALA A 902 -34.41 -3.64 11.53
C ALA A 902 -35.51 -2.63 11.89
N CYS A 903 -35.16 -1.56 12.60
CA CYS A 903 -36.13 -0.66 13.23
C CYS A 903 -36.34 0.70 12.54
N GLY A 904 -35.39 1.15 11.70
CA GLY A 904 -35.32 2.52 11.18
C GLY A 904 -36.45 2.94 10.22
N SER A 905 -37.30 2.01 9.79
CA SER A 905 -38.52 2.32 9.05
C SER A 905 -39.69 2.75 9.95
N PHE A 906 -39.58 2.47 11.25
CA PHE A 906 -40.59 2.81 12.26
C PHE A 906 -40.05 3.77 13.34
N LEU A 907 -38.73 3.88 13.46
CA LEU A 907 -38.04 4.78 14.39
C LEU A 907 -37.18 5.78 13.61
N ASP A 908 -37.26 7.05 13.98
CA ASP A 908 -36.53 8.14 13.30
C ASP A 908 -35.14 8.33 13.91
N PHE A 909 -34.24 7.38 13.68
CA PHE A 909 -32.87 7.49 14.17
C PHE A 909 -32.08 8.58 13.42
N PRO A 910 -31.51 9.57 14.13
CA PRO A 910 -30.66 10.59 13.50
C PRO A 910 -29.30 9.97 13.13
N LEU A 911 -28.97 9.97 11.83
CA LEU A 911 -27.62 9.63 11.37
C LEU A 911 -26.70 10.84 11.54
N VAL A 912 -25.49 10.61 12.04
CA VAL A 912 -24.48 11.65 12.26
C VAL A 912 -23.24 11.40 11.40
N PRO A 913 -22.61 12.45 10.86
CA PRO A 913 -21.40 12.31 10.06
C PRO A 913 -20.18 12.03 10.96
N ILE A 914 -19.56 10.86 10.79
CA ILE A 914 -18.30 10.48 11.42
C ILE A 914 -17.30 10.14 10.32
N LEU A 915 -16.14 10.81 10.31
CA LEU A 915 -15.09 10.64 9.29
C LEU A 915 -15.61 10.76 7.84
N GLY A 916 -16.61 11.62 7.61
CA GLY A 916 -17.21 11.85 6.30
C GLY A 916 -18.26 10.81 5.87
N ARG A 917 -18.68 9.91 6.77
CA ARG A 917 -19.74 8.91 6.53
C ARG A 917 -20.90 9.10 7.50
N GLN A 918 -22.13 8.91 7.03
CA GLN A 918 -23.32 8.91 7.87
C GLN A 918 -23.40 7.58 8.63
N THR A 919 -23.50 7.63 9.95
CA THR A 919 -23.53 6.43 10.81
C THR A 919 -24.49 6.66 11.99
N LEU A 920 -24.86 5.57 12.68
CA LEU A 920 -25.60 5.62 13.94
C LEU A 920 -24.72 5.07 15.08
N PRO A 921 -23.98 5.90 15.84
CA PRO A 921 -23.32 5.45 17.06
C PRO A 921 -24.33 4.95 18.08
N ALA A 922 -23.96 3.95 18.89
CA ALA A 922 -24.87 3.42 19.91
C ALA A 922 -25.26 4.50 20.95
N LEU A 923 -24.35 5.47 21.19
CA LEU A 923 -24.65 6.67 21.97
C LEU A 923 -25.87 7.45 21.44
N GLU A 924 -26.04 7.55 20.13
CA GLU A 924 -27.14 8.29 19.52
C GLU A 924 -28.49 7.57 19.71
N ILE A 925 -28.51 6.25 19.91
CA ILE A 925 -29.72 5.52 20.31
C ILE A 925 -30.14 5.92 21.73
N VAL A 926 -29.18 6.04 22.66
CA VAL A 926 -29.45 6.54 24.02
C VAL A 926 -29.87 8.01 23.98
N ARG A 927 -29.24 8.83 23.12
CA ARG A 927 -29.61 10.24 22.94
C ARG A 927 -31.04 10.36 22.40
N HIS A 928 -31.41 9.53 21.43
CA HIS A 928 -32.76 9.47 20.87
C HIS A 928 -33.80 9.17 21.94
N TRP A 929 -33.54 8.18 22.80
CA TRP A 929 -34.40 7.88 23.94
C TRP A 929 -34.49 9.03 24.96
N ALA A 930 -33.38 9.73 25.21
CA ALA A 930 -33.33 10.83 26.17
C ALA A 930 -33.88 12.16 25.61
N SER A 931 -34.13 12.26 24.31
CA SER A 931 -34.55 13.50 23.64
C SER A 931 -35.93 13.96 24.14
N PRO A 932 -36.09 15.24 24.51
CA PRO A 932 -37.39 15.81 24.84
C PRO A 932 -38.20 16.21 23.58
N VAL A 933 -37.62 16.08 22.39
CA VAL A 933 -38.21 16.53 21.12
C VAL A 933 -38.90 15.38 20.41
N GLY A 934 -40.21 15.48 20.21
CA GLY A 934 -41.04 14.46 19.57
C GLY A 934 -41.74 13.52 20.55
N ALA A 935 -42.62 12.64 20.05
CA ALA A 935 -43.21 11.58 20.87
C ALA A 935 -42.13 10.53 21.22
N PRO A 936 -42.06 10.03 22.47
CA PRO A 936 -41.03 9.06 22.83
C PRO A 936 -41.24 7.78 22.04
N GLN A 937 -40.27 7.44 21.17
CA GLN A 937 -40.28 6.22 20.35
C GLN A 937 -39.63 5.01 21.06
N LEU A 938 -38.90 5.25 22.15
CA LEU A 938 -38.20 4.26 22.96
C LEU A 938 -38.64 4.36 24.44
N GLU A 939 -38.72 3.22 25.12
CA GLU A 939 -39.02 3.09 26.54
C GLU A 939 -37.82 2.50 27.29
N PHE A 940 -37.60 2.95 28.54
CA PHE A 940 -36.55 2.42 29.40
C PHE A 940 -36.94 1.06 29.99
N VAL A 941 -36.09 0.05 29.85
CA VAL A 941 -36.31 -1.29 30.44
C VAL A 941 -35.36 -1.53 31.61
N ALA A 942 -34.05 -1.43 31.40
CA ALA A 942 -33.06 -1.70 32.45
C ALA A 942 -31.74 -0.96 32.17
N PHE A 943 -31.00 -0.66 33.23
CA PHE A 943 -29.62 -0.17 33.13
C PHE A 943 -28.76 -0.77 34.25
N LEU A 944 -27.71 -1.48 33.85
CA LEU A 944 -26.64 -1.99 34.69
C LEU A 944 -25.40 -1.11 34.46
N ASP A 945 -24.98 -0.41 35.50
CA ASP A 945 -23.90 0.56 35.46
C ASP A 945 -22.65 0.00 36.14
N GLY A 946 -21.65 -0.38 35.34
CA GLY A 946 -20.36 -0.85 35.82
C GLY A 946 -19.37 0.29 36.06
N ASP A 947 -18.73 0.28 37.23
CA ASP A 947 -17.57 1.12 37.53
C ASP A 947 -16.32 0.26 37.75
N GLU A 948 -15.34 0.46 36.86
CA GLU A 948 -14.06 -0.24 36.89
C GLU A 948 -13.18 0.09 38.09
N ARG A 949 -13.33 1.30 38.66
CA ARG A 949 -12.49 1.73 39.78
C ARG A 949 -12.86 0.94 41.04
N SER A 950 -14.15 0.95 41.36
CA SER A 950 -14.70 0.17 42.46
C SER A 950 -14.76 -1.32 42.14
N GLY A 951 -14.88 -1.68 40.86
CA GLY A 951 -15.02 -3.06 40.41
C GLY A 951 -16.40 -3.64 40.73
N THR A 952 -17.42 -2.78 40.78
CA THR A 952 -18.80 -3.18 41.05
C THR A 952 -19.68 -2.79 39.86
N CYS A 953 -20.75 -3.57 39.65
CA CYS A 953 -21.84 -3.22 38.74
C CYS A 953 -23.12 -3.13 39.57
N VAL A 954 -23.94 -2.10 39.32
CA VAL A 954 -25.20 -1.90 40.04
C VAL A 954 -26.32 -1.52 39.10
N ALA A 955 -27.54 -1.98 39.40
CA ALA A 955 -28.72 -1.54 38.68
C ALA A 955 -29.04 -0.07 39.01
N ARG A 956 -29.32 0.75 37.99
CA ARG A 956 -29.63 2.17 38.11
C ARG A 956 -30.88 2.55 37.32
N GLY A 957 -31.46 3.70 37.68
CA GLY A 957 -32.65 4.25 37.03
C GLY A 957 -32.36 5.03 35.74
N PRO A 958 -33.41 5.54 35.06
CA PRO A 958 -33.28 6.24 33.78
C PRO A 958 -32.47 7.54 33.87
N GLU A 959 -32.51 8.25 34.99
CA GLU A 959 -31.72 9.47 35.21
C GLU A 959 -30.21 9.19 35.09
N ALA A 960 -29.75 8.09 35.70
CA ALA A 960 -28.35 7.67 35.61
C ALA A 960 -27.96 7.25 34.19
N LEU A 961 -28.89 6.68 33.40
CA LEU A 961 -28.64 6.40 31.99
C LEU A 961 -28.46 7.70 31.19
N ARG A 962 -29.22 8.77 31.48
CA ARG A 962 -29.03 10.07 30.82
C ARG A 962 -27.66 10.67 31.11
N GLU A 963 -27.14 10.50 32.32
CA GLU A 963 -25.78 10.95 32.69
C GLU A 963 -24.68 10.28 31.83
N THR A 964 -24.94 9.10 31.26
CA THR A 964 -23.97 8.44 30.37
C THR A 964 -23.71 9.21 29.07
N LEU A 965 -24.60 10.12 28.67
CA LEU A 965 -24.46 10.94 27.46
C LEU A 965 -23.27 11.91 27.53
N THR A 966 -22.82 12.26 28.74
CA THR A 966 -21.69 13.16 28.97
C THR A 966 -20.43 12.43 29.44
N ARG A 967 -20.50 11.11 29.70
CA ARG A 967 -19.35 10.31 30.11
C ARG A 967 -18.33 10.21 28.96
N PRO A 968 -17.02 10.36 29.25
CA PRO A 968 -15.98 10.23 28.24
C PRO A 968 -15.88 8.78 27.74
N ALA A 969 -15.39 8.62 26.51
CA ALA A 969 -15.17 7.29 25.92
C ALA A 969 -14.18 6.44 26.73
N LEU A 970 -13.18 7.08 27.36
CA LEU A 970 -12.18 6.46 28.23
C LEU A 970 -12.39 6.89 29.69
N THR A 971 -13.05 6.07 30.49
CA THR A 971 -13.45 6.39 31.88
C THR A 971 -12.36 6.13 32.94
N TRP A 972 -11.27 5.46 32.59
CA TRP A 972 -10.17 5.13 33.51
C TRP A 972 -9.04 6.16 33.60
N ARG A 973 -9.15 7.30 32.90
CA ARG A 973 -8.12 8.37 32.88
C ARG A 973 -8.39 9.56 33.79
N GLN A 974 -9.56 9.64 34.44
CA GLN A 974 -9.89 10.73 35.37
C GLN A 974 -9.48 10.44 36.80
#